data_AF-A0A978UXN6-F1
#
_entry.id   AF-A0A978UXN6-F1
#
_cell.length_a   1.000
_cell.length_b   1.000
_cell.length_c   1.000
_cell.angle_alpha   90.00
_cell.angle_beta   90.00
_cell.angle_gamma   90.00
#
_symmetry.space_group_name_H-M   'P 1'
#
loop_
_entity.id
_entity.type
_entity.pdbx_description
1 polymer ?
#
loop_
_entity_poly.entity_id
_entity_poly.type
_entity_poly.pdbx_seq_one_letter_code
_entity_poly.pdbx_strand_id
1 'polypeptide(L)'
;MSGSPDLPWKVRLFVSSLSFLVDVCRRSNGTFNRTLINLLDVKASPLKKPLNGLQSSDIVVDDSRNLWFRLYTPLQIPTHSRVPVIVYFHGGGFVLMSADSKTHDDFCKRLSRELPAVIVSVNYRLAPENRCPSAFEDGFDVLKFIDSAWFKDLLPVNADLKKCFVAGDSAGGNMAHQVAVKAAKHEFDQLDVVGIMALQPFLGGKERIESEIRLVGAPLINLDRTDWMWKAFLPEGSDRDHPAVNVSGPNSVDISDLKFPATMVVVAGFDPLQDWQKRYYQWLKKQGKEAKLIEYPDAIHVQISERWEPAFSAFPKMPRTLPDLPWTVRLFNAAFGFLMKVCCRSDGTLNRTVVNLADLKASPLNKPVKGLQSSDIIVDHTRNLWFRLHTPTQLPSTVSLPVIVYFHGGGFILMSADSKYYDAFCQRLARELPAVVISVNYRLAPEHRYPSQYDDGFDVLKFIDGDDGFKDRFPANADLRRCFVGGDSAGGNLAHHVAVMAAKHDFKKVDVVGILGIQPFFGGEERSESENRFAATSLLPVDRTDWMWKAFLPEGSNRNHPVVNVFGPDSADISGLKRFPTTMVIVGGFDPLQDWQKRYCECVFVTPDWAGQDRTQSQSGVWKVKMGGGQLCPVDHFIPNEGDKSDPSGDWVTFVPPSSLRSISGRPLRSIVDLASPSPSKHLAGGRSLILEANYPSKHFWPLVSGSLAYDDIWFGGRTRNPWNIEEFSTGSSAGPAACTSAGMVPFAIGSETVGSMTLPAARCGVTALRPTFGIVGRADDLSSKDISLDDPFSIDITKLSVGYLDDADMEVVHVLASKGVKMVPFELKYAVDSVQGIVNFTMDVDMLAHFDEWQRATDWERVCMGNLVGLPVIVVPTAFTNISNPPSTDCLRRTTVTTGIYAPPYQKSIVLALAMAYQSVIDHHSTSYNSSTIKEMCKQGKEVHMVEYPNAVHAFYIFPELKESSLMIKEIRDFVESN
;
A
#
# COMPACT_ATOMS: atom_id res chain seq x y z
N MET A 1 10.03 12.98 12.10
CA MET A 1 10.73 11.72 12.41
C MET A 1 12.23 11.94 12.25
N SER A 2 13.05 11.34 13.12
CA SER A 2 14.50 11.62 13.23
C SER A 2 15.38 10.35 13.22
N GLY A 3 14.84 9.22 12.75
CA GLY A 3 15.60 7.97 12.60
C GLY A 3 16.66 8.08 11.49
N SER A 4 17.82 7.47 11.71
CA SER A 4 18.80 7.24 10.63
C SER A 4 18.33 6.09 9.72
N PRO A 5 18.62 6.11 8.41
CA PRO A 5 18.21 5.06 7.48
C PRO A 5 18.82 3.70 7.85
N ASP A 6 18.04 2.63 7.79
CA ASP A 6 18.52 1.26 8.06
C ASP A 6 19.28 0.67 6.86
N LEU A 7 20.48 1.19 6.65
CA LEU A 7 21.36 0.75 5.58
C LEU A 7 22.06 -0.59 5.93
N PRO A 8 22.28 -1.49 4.96
CA PRO A 8 23.14 -2.66 5.17
C PRO A 8 24.54 -2.25 5.65
N TRP A 9 25.18 -3.06 6.52
CA TRP A 9 26.45 -2.68 7.14
C TRP A 9 27.57 -2.37 6.14
N LYS A 10 27.56 -3.00 4.95
CA LYS A 10 28.49 -2.71 3.85
C LYS A 10 28.27 -1.31 3.29
N VAL A 11 27.02 -0.93 3.02
CA VAL A 11 26.64 0.42 2.59
C VAL A 11 27.02 1.44 3.68
N ARG A 12 26.73 1.16 4.96
CA ARG A 12 27.16 2.04 6.08
C ARG A 12 28.67 2.25 6.12
N LEU A 13 29.45 1.18 5.95
CA LEU A 13 30.91 1.23 5.94
C LEU A 13 31.43 2.00 4.72
N PHE A 14 30.98 1.65 3.51
CA PHE A 14 31.36 2.31 2.26
C PHE A 14 31.03 3.81 2.29
N VAL A 15 29.82 4.19 2.65
CA VAL A 15 29.41 5.60 2.67
C VAL A 15 30.10 6.37 3.80
N SER A 16 30.33 5.78 4.97
CA SER A 16 31.14 6.40 6.04
C SER A 16 32.59 6.63 5.59
N SER A 17 33.23 5.63 4.97
CA SER A 17 34.58 5.77 4.43
C SER A 17 34.65 6.83 3.33
N LEU A 18 33.71 6.84 2.38
CA LEU A 18 33.67 7.85 1.31
C LEU A 18 33.41 9.25 1.89
N SER A 19 32.52 9.40 2.86
CA SER A 19 32.26 10.67 3.56
C SER A 19 33.53 11.20 4.24
N PHE A 20 34.23 10.34 4.99
CA PHE A 20 35.50 10.69 5.65
C PHE A 20 36.59 11.09 4.64
N LEU A 21 36.73 10.35 3.54
CA LEU A 21 37.71 10.68 2.50
C LEU A 21 37.40 12.00 1.79
N VAL A 22 36.12 12.32 1.56
CA VAL A 22 35.69 13.63 1.05
C VAL A 22 36.07 14.72 2.05
N ASP A 23 35.78 14.56 3.33
CA ASP A 23 36.10 15.56 4.36
C ASP A 23 37.61 15.78 4.54
N VAL A 24 38.44 14.73 4.42
CA VAL A 24 39.91 14.82 4.43
C VAL A 24 40.48 15.45 3.15
N CYS A 25 39.78 15.32 2.01
CA CYS A 25 40.22 15.89 0.74
C CYS A 25 39.78 17.34 0.50
N ARG A 26 38.68 17.79 1.14
CA ARG A 26 38.27 19.22 1.14
C ARG A 26 39.22 20.05 1.99
N ARG A 27 39.54 21.27 1.55
CA ARG A 27 40.29 22.26 2.36
C ARG A 27 39.49 23.53 2.54
N SER A 28 39.68 24.20 3.68
CA SER A 28 39.01 25.47 4.03
C SER A 28 39.30 26.61 3.05
N ASN A 29 40.45 26.57 2.36
CA ASN A 29 40.81 27.50 1.29
C ASN A 29 40.13 27.21 -0.06
N GLY A 30 39.18 26.27 -0.13
CA GLY A 30 38.46 25.90 -1.36
C GLY A 30 39.20 24.97 -2.31
N THR A 31 40.46 24.58 -2.01
CA THR A 31 41.19 23.61 -2.83
C THR A 31 40.82 22.16 -2.46
N PHE A 32 40.95 21.25 -3.43
CA PHE A 32 40.70 19.83 -3.23
C PHE A 32 42.00 19.00 -3.25
N ASN A 33 42.02 17.83 -2.61
CA ASN A 33 43.15 16.91 -2.63
C ASN A 33 43.00 15.85 -3.73
N ARG A 34 43.06 16.30 -4.99
CA ARG A 34 42.88 15.48 -6.20
C ARG A 34 43.74 14.20 -6.19
N THR A 35 45.00 14.30 -5.77
CA THR A 35 45.93 13.16 -5.70
C THR A 35 45.48 12.10 -4.69
N LEU A 36 44.98 12.51 -3.52
CA LEU A 36 44.55 11.58 -2.48
C LEU A 36 43.24 10.88 -2.83
N ILE A 37 42.27 11.59 -3.43
CA ILE A 37 41.02 10.93 -3.86
C ILE A 37 41.30 9.94 -5.01
N ASN A 38 42.12 10.32 -5.99
CA ASN A 38 42.43 9.48 -7.15
C ASN A 38 43.24 8.23 -6.80
N LEU A 39 43.96 8.22 -5.67
CA LEU A 39 44.67 7.05 -5.15
C LEU A 39 43.71 6.01 -4.53
N LEU A 40 42.52 6.43 -4.09
CA LEU A 40 41.56 5.62 -3.33
C LEU A 40 40.29 5.31 -4.13
N ASP A 41 40.00 6.09 -5.16
CA ASP A 41 38.95 5.87 -6.14
C ASP A 41 39.34 4.74 -7.11
N VAL A 42 38.87 3.52 -6.80
CA VAL A 42 39.17 2.30 -7.56
C VAL A 42 38.68 2.45 -9.00
N LYS A 43 39.62 2.51 -9.95
CA LYS A 43 39.33 2.58 -11.39
C LYS A 43 39.14 1.19 -12.01
N ALA A 44 38.37 1.14 -13.09
CA ALA A 44 38.13 -0.05 -13.90
C ALA A 44 38.68 0.14 -15.32
N SER A 45 39.37 -0.86 -15.87
CA SER A 45 39.70 -0.88 -17.30
C SER A 45 38.48 -1.23 -18.17
N PRO A 46 38.45 -0.82 -19.46
CA PRO A 46 37.44 -1.28 -20.41
C PRO A 46 37.57 -2.80 -20.66
N LEU A 47 36.49 -3.42 -21.13
CA LEU A 47 36.39 -4.87 -21.27
C LEU A 47 37.25 -5.40 -22.43
N LYS A 48 38.47 -5.87 -22.11
CA LYS A 48 39.44 -6.47 -23.05
C LYS A 48 38.89 -7.63 -23.92
N LYS A 49 37.79 -8.26 -23.48
CA LYS A 49 36.98 -9.23 -24.22
C LYS A 49 35.52 -9.04 -23.80
N PRO A 50 34.54 -9.38 -24.67
CA PRO A 50 33.14 -9.43 -24.29
C PRO A 50 32.89 -10.25 -23.01
N LEU A 51 32.05 -9.71 -22.12
CA LEU A 51 31.64 -10.34 -20.86
C LEU A 51 30.12 -10.25 -20.72
N ASN A 52 29.45 -11.38 -20.51
CA ASN A 52 28.00 -11.46 -20.35
C ASN A 52 27.21 -10.70 -21.45
N GLY A 53 27.64 -10.88 -22.71
CA GLY A 53 27.02 -10.22 -23.87
C GLY A 53 27.33 -8.72 -24.01
N LEU A 54 28.29 -8.17 -23.26
CA LEU A 54 28.63 -6.75 -23.25
C LEU A 54 30.12 -6.51 -23.59
N GLN A 55 30.39 -5.49 -24.41
CA GLN A 55 31.73 -4.93 -24.65
C GLN A 55 31.81 -3.49 -24.11
N SER A 56 33.01 -3.02 -23.76
CA SER A 56 33.25 -1.59 -23.52
C SER A 56 34.62 -1.12 -24.00
N SER A 57 34.70 0.17 -24.34
CA SER A 57 35.89 0.84 -24.89
C SER A 57 35.88 2.33 -24.52
N ASP A 58 37.05 2.91 -24.30
CA ASP A 58 37.20 4.34 -24.01
C ASP A 58 37.48 5.12 -25.30
N ILE A 59 36.72 6.19 -25.53
CA ILE A 59 36.74 7.01 -26.75
C ILE A 59 37.11 8.44 -26.37
N VAL A 60 38.23 8.95 -26.90
CA VAL A 60 38.67 10.34 -26.69
C VAL A 60 37.87 11.29 -27.58
N VAL A 61 37.39 12.38 -26.99
CA VAL A 61 36.59 13.42 -27.64
C VAL A 61 37.44 14.67 -27.89
N ASP A 62 38.19 15.09 -26.87
CA ASP A 62 39.09 16.23 -26.93
C ASP A 62 40.24 16.02 -25.93
N ASP A 63 41.38 15.56 -26.46
CA ASP A 63 42.59 15.24 -25.70
C ASP A 63 43.15 16.47 -24.96
N SER A 64 43.00 17.68 -25.55
CA SER A 64 43.58 18.91 -25.02
C SER A 64 43.07 19.30 -23.63
N ARG A 65 41.90 18.77 -23.25
CA ARG A 65 41.24 18.95 -21.96
C ARG A 65 40.91 17.63 -21.24
N ASN A 66 41.44 16.50 -21.73
CA ASN A 66 41.16 15.14 -21.25
C ASN A 66 39.65 14.81 -21.22
N LEU A 67 38.90 15.20 -22.25
CA LEU A 67 37.50 14.84 -22.42
C LEU A 67 37.40 13.54 -23.23
N TRP A 68 36.78 12.53 -22.62
CA TRP A 68 36.54 11.20 -23.20
C TRP A 68 35.28 10.59 -22.58
N PHE A 69 34.83 9.46 -23.13
CA PHE A 69 33.75 8.67 -22.53
C PHE A 69 34.03 7.17 -22.64
N ARG A 70 33.47 6.38 -21.72
CA ARG A 70 33.40 4.93 -21.86
C ARG A 70 32.11 4.54 -22.57
N LEU A 71 32.27 3.96 -23.76
CA LEU A 71 31.20 3.33 -24.52
C LEU A 71 30.95 1.92 -23.98
N TYR A 72 29.69 1.56 -23.78
CA TYR A 72 29.23 0.21 -23.44
C TYR A 72 28.25 -0.27 -24.52
N THR A 73 28.60 -1.37 -25.19
CA THR A 73 27.86 -1.88 -26.35
C THR A 73 27.36 -3.30 -26.06
N PRO A 74 26.03 -3.52 -25.97
CA PRO A 74 25.46 -4.86 -25.87
C PRO A 74 25.52 -5.57 -27.23
N LEU A 75 25.92 -6.84 -27.20
CA LEU A 75 26.20 -7.68 -28.38
C LEU A 75 25.11 -8.73 -28.65
N GLN A 76 24.26 -9.01 -27.66
CA GLN A 76 23.19 -10.01 -27.74
C GLN A 76 21.83 -9.34 -27.92
N ILE A 77 21.70 -8.52 -28.97
CA ILE A 77 20.44 -7.87 -29.32
C ILE A 77 19.80 -8.62 -30.50
N PRO A 78 18.49 -8.93 -30.47
CA PRO A 78 17.78 -9.43 -31.66
C PRO A 78 17.89 -8.45 -32.83
N THR A 79 18.19 -8.97 -34.03
CA THR A 79 18.46 -8.19 -35.26
C THR A 79 17.31 -7.28 -35.72
N HIS A 80 16.10 -7.49 -35.22
CA HIS A 80 14.91 -6.70 -35.52
C HIS A 80 14.60 -5.62 -34.48
N SER A 81 15.30 -5.59 -33.35
CA SER A 81 15.07 -4.65 -32.25
C SER A 81 16.05 -3.49 -32.31
N ARG A 82 15.55 -2.26 -32.47
CA ARG A 82 16.36 -1.04 -32.28
C ARG A 82 16.59 -0.76 -30.81
N VAL A 83 17.79 -0.28 -30.45
CA VAL A 83 18.18 0.02 -29.06
C VAL A 83 18.45 1.52 -28.85
N PRO A 84 18.08 2.09 -27.70
CA PRO A 84 18.35 3.48 -27.39
C PRO A 84 19.83 3.71 -27.07
N VAL A 85 20.26 4.96 -27.21
CA VAL A 85 21.56 5.46 -26.74
C VAL A 85 21.33 6.27 -25.47
N ILE A 86 22.10 6.00 -24.41
CA ILE A 86 21.99 6.70 -23.12
C ILE A 86 23.33 7.38 -22.82
N VAL A 87 23.37 8.70 -22.88
CA VAL A 87 24.52 9.51 -22.46
C VAL A 87 24.42 9.72 -20.96
N TYR A 88 25.38 9.17 -20.23
CA TYR A 88 25.36 9.10 -18.77
C TYR A 88 26.44 9.99 -18.15
N PHE A 89 26.05 10.81 -17.19
CA PHE A 89 26.92 11.63 -16.38
C PHE A 89 26.98 11.07 -14.95
N HIS A 90 28.17 10.84 -14.42
CA HIS A 90 28.34 10.31 -13.07
C HIS A 90 28.08 11.35 -11.98
N GLY A 91 27.80 10.90 -10.77
CA GLY A 91 27.70 11.73 -9.58
C GLY A 91 29.05 12.14 -8.99
N GLY A 92 28.99 12.79 -7.83
CA GLY A 92 30.17 13.28 -7.11
C GLY A 92 30.20 14.79 -6.82
N GLY A 93 29.05 15.47 -6.85
CA GLY A 93 28.95 16.90 -6.47
C GLY A 93 29.77 17.86 -7.35
N PHE A 94 30.11 17.46 -8.58
CA PHE A 94 31.07 18.12 -9.50
C PHE A 94 32.55 18.09 -9.06
N VAL A 95 32.90 17.38 -7.98
CA VAL A 95 34.27 17.34 -7.41
C VAL A 95 34.88 15.94 -7.38
N LEU A 96 34.11 14.87 -7.61
CA LEU A 96 34.53 13.48 -7.36
C LEU A 96 34.25 12.56 -8.56
N MET A 97 34.89 11.39 -8.55
CA MET A 97 34.65 10.25 -9.45
C MET A 97 35.04 10.49 -10.93
N SER A 98 34.90 9.47 -11.76
CA SER A 98 35.11 9.51 -13.22
C SER A 98 34.24 8.45 -13.92
N ALA A 99 34.19 8.47 -15.26
CA ALA A 99 33.49 7.45 -16.05
C ALA A 99 34.05 6.03 -15.85
N ASP A 100 35.32 5.89 -15.43
CA ASP A 100 35.97 4.62 -15.09
C ASP A 100 36.03 4.30 -13.59
N SER A 101 35.49 5.15 -12.69
CA SER A 101 35.29 4.77 -11.28
C SER A 101 34.45 3.50 -11.20
N LYS A 102 34.93 2.48 -10.49
CA LYS A 102 34.37 1.12 -10.47
C LYS A 102 32.87 1.07 -10.17
N THR A 103 32.38 1.98 -9.32
CA THR A 103 30.96 2.13 -8.98
C THR A 103 30.09 2.54 -10.17
N HIS A 104 30.53 3.52 -10.96
CA HIS A 104 29.82 3.99 -12.16
C HIS A 104 30.03 3.05 -13.34
N ASP A 105 31.21 2.40 -13.43
CA ASP A 105 31.48 1.38 -14.42
C ASP A 105 30.61 0.13 -14.22
N ASP A 106 30.45 -0.35 -12.99
CA ASP A 106 29.50 -1.42 -12.65
C ASP A 106 28.04 -1.01 -12.89
N PHE A 107 27.70 0.26 -12.63
CA PHE A 107 26.36 0.78 -12.91
C PHE A 107 26.06 0.80 -14.40
N CYS A 108 26.94 1.36 -15.24
CA CYS A 108 26.75 1.42 -16.69
C CYS A 108 26.73 0.01 -17.30
N LYS A 109 27.59 -0.90 -16.81
CA LYS A 109 27.56 -2.33 -17.17
C LYS A 109 26.27 -3.03 -16.77
N ARG A 110 25.56 -2.57 -15.74
CA ARG A 110 24.21 -3.05 -15.39
C ARG A 110 23.16 -2.41 -16.31
N LEU A 111 23.10 -1.09 -16.37
CA LEU A 111 22.14 -0.31 -17.16
C LEU A 111 22.07 -0.77 -18.62
N SER A 112 23.22 -1.01 -19.26
CA SER A 112 23.31 -1.49 -20.64
C SER A 112 22.65 -2.86 -20.87
N ARG A 113 22.71 -3.75 -19.86
CA ARG A 113 22.16 -5.12 -19.91
C ARG A 113 20.68 -5.18 -19.50
N GLU A 114 20.25 -4.38 -18.53
CA GLU A 114 18.86 -4.40 -18.05
C GLU A 114 17.89 -3.63 -18.99
N LEU A 115 18.37 -2.63 -19.73
CA LEU A 115 17.56 -1.80 -20.65
C LEU A 115 17.84 -2.05 -22.15
N PRO A 116 18.45 -3.19 -22.53
CA PRO A 116 19.20 -3.39 -23.77
C PRO A 116 19.63 -2.12 -24.51
N ALA A 117 20.58 -1.37 -23.93
CA ALA A 117 20.90 0.00 -24.36
C ALA A 117 22.42 0.22 -24.55
N VAL A 118 22.79 1.05 -25.52
CA VAL A 118 24.17 1.55 -25.64
C VAL A 118 24.35 2.67 -24.61
N ILE A 119 25.41 2.60 -23.79
CA ILE A 119 25.69 3.62 -22.78
C ILE A 119 26.97 4.39 -23.14
N VAL A 120 26.92 5.71 -23.05
CA VAL A 120 28.03 6.65 -23.28
C VAL A 120 28.31 7.34 -21.94
N SER A 121 29.19 6.78 -21.12
CA SER A 121 29.52 7.30 -19.78
C SER A 121 30.60 8.37 -19.86
N VAL A 122 30.25 9.63 -19.59
CA VAL A 122 31.10 10.80 -19.89
C VAL A 122 32.05 11.14 -18.74
N ASN A 123 33.35 11.26 -19.06
CA ASN A 123 34.35 11.78 -18.15
C ASN A 123 34.47 13.30 -18.32
N TYR A 124 33.57 14.04 -17.67
CA TYR A 124 33.54 15.50 -17.69
C TYR A 124 34.54 16.11 -16.70
N ARG A 125 34.96 17.36 -16.92
CA ARG A 125 35.95 18.02 -16.06
C ARG A 125 35.37 18.45 -14.72
N LEU A 126 36.16 18.25 -13.66
CA LEU A 126 35.77 18.49 -12.27
C LEU A 126 36.25 19.85 -11.74
N ALA A 127 35.46 20.37 -10.81
CA ALA A 127 35.78 21.50 -9.94
C ALA A 127 36.60 21.04 -8.72
N PRO A 128 37.31 21.96 -8.01
CA PRO A 128 37.43 23.40 -8.26
C PRO A 128 38.30 23.80 -9.46
N GLU A 129 39.09 22.87 -10.03
CA GLU A 129 40.02 23.16 -11.13
C GLU A 129 39.31 23.64 -12.41
N ASN A 130 38.13 23.10 -12.70
CA ASN A 130 37.29 23.48 -13.83
C ASN A 130 35.90 23.89 -13.31
N ARG A 131 35.73 25.16 -12.94
CA ARG A 131 34.45 25.74 -12.50
C ARG A 131 33.39 25.70 -13.62
N CYS A 132 32.13 25.83 -13.23
CA CYS A 132 30.97 26.10 -14.10
C CYS A 132 31.30 27.24 -15.10
N PRO A 133 31.01 27.09 -16.41
CA PRO A 133 30.17 26.06 -17.04
C PRO A 133 30.91 24.82 -17.55
N SER A 134 32.20 24.63 -17.27
CA SER A 134 33.09 23.66 -17.95
C SER A 134 32.48 22.26 -18.17
N ALA A 135 31.91 21.66 -17.13
CA ALA A 135 31.27 20.34 -17.21
C ALA A 135 30.05 20.31 -18.16
N PHE A 136 29.26 21.38 -18.22
CA PHE A 136 28.10 21.48 -19.10
C PHE A 136 28.49 21.65 -20.57
N GLU A 137 29.62 22.32 -20.85
CA GLU A 137 30.19 22.36 -22.19
C GLU A 137 30.73 20.98 -22.59
N ASP A 138 31.46 20.30 -21.70
CA ASP A 138 31.96 18.94 -21.94
C ASP A 138 30.82 17.96 -22.29
N GLY A 139 29.73 17.96 -21.53
CA GLY A 139 28.58 17.09 -21.80
C GLY A 139 27.84 17.42 -23.10
N PHE A 140 27.80 18.69 -23.51
CA PHE A 140 27.21 19.12 -24.78
C PHE A 140 28.13 18.87 -25.98
N ASP A 141 29.45 18.96 -25.78
CA ASP A 141 30.45 18.58 -26.78
C ASP A 141 30.43 17.08 -27.06
N VAL A 142 30.19 16.23 -26.04
CA VAL A 142 29.92 14.80 -26.27
C VAL A 142 28.68 14.59 -27.13
N LEU A 143 27.57 15.32 -26.91
CA LEU A 143 26.37 15.18 -27.76
C LEU A 143 26.67 15.48 -29.24
N LYS A 144 27.37 16.59 -29.53
CA LYS A 144 27.77 16.94 -30.90
C LYS A 144 28.75 15.92 -31.50
N PHE A 145 29.63 15.35 -30.68
CA PHE A 145 30.57 14.33 -31.10
C PHE A 145 29.88 13.01 -31.48
N ILE A 146 28.88 12.56 -30.71
CA ILE A 146 28.13 11.33 -31.02
C ILE A 146 27.06 11.51 -32.12
N ASP A 147 26.68 12.74 -32.44
CA ASP A 147 25.85 13.06 -33.61
C ASP A 147 26.63 12.95 -34.93
N SER A 148 27.97 12.93 -34.88
CA SER A 148 28.82 12.89 -36.08
C SER A 148 28.68 11.59 -36.89
N ALA A 149 28.85 11.70 -38.21
CA ALA A 149 28.74 10.56 -39.14
C ALA A 149 29.65 9.38 -38.78
N TRP A 150 30.90 9.64 -38.41
CA TRP A 150 31.89 8.59 -38.12
C TRP A 150 31.65 7.88 -36.78
N PHE A 151 31.04 8.54 -35.78
CA PHE A 151 30.74 7.88 -34.50
C PHE A 151 29.62 6.85 -34.66
N LYS A 152 28.65 7.12 -35.53
CA LYS A 152 27.58 6.17 -35.87
C LYS A 152 28.10 4.86 -36.45
N ASP A 153 29.24 4.87 -37.16
CA ASP A 153 29.89 3.66 -37.67
C ASP A 153 30.58 2.83 -36.56
N LEU A 154 30.77 3.39 -35.36
CA LEU A 154 31.20 2.64 -34.15
C LEU A 154 30.03 2.06 -33.35
N LEU A 155 28.79 2.48 -33.62
CA LEU A 155 27.61 1.95 -32.96
C LEU A 155 27.18 0.62 -33.61
N PRO A 156 26.51 -0.29 -32.87
CA PRO A 156 25.90 -1.45 -33.49
C PRO A 156 24.78 -0.99 -34.44
N VAL A 157 24.59 -1.71 -35.55
CA VAL A 157 23.71 -1.34 -36.69
C VAL A 157 22.25 -1.01 -36.29
N ASN A 158 21.81 -1.48 -35.13
CA ASN A 158 20.49 -1.26 -34.57
C ASN A 158 20.41 -0.20 -33.46
N ALA A 159 21.48 0.52 -33.14
CA ALA A 159 21.43 1.69 -32.27
C ALA A 159 20.64 2.84 -32.93
N ASP A 160 19.78 3.50 -32.16
CA ASP A 160 18.90 4.56 -32.66
C ASP A 160 19.23 5.89 -31.98
N LEU A 161 20.05 6.72 -32.64
CA LEU A 161 20.42 8.06 -32.14
C LEU A 161 19.21 9.02 -32.08
N LYS A 162 18.13 8.79 -32.84
CA LYS A 162 16.84 9.49 -32.66
C LYS A 162 16.03 8.96 -31.46
N LYS A 163 16.62 8.09 -30.64
CA LYS A 163 16.17 7.68 -29.30
C LYS A 163 17.29 7.88 -28.28
N CYS A 164 17.94 9.05 -28.30
CA CYS A 164 18.96 9.40 -27.33
C CYS A 164 18.31 9.85 -26.01
N PHE A 165 18.83 9.38 -24.89
CA PHE A 165 18.49 9.85 -23.55
C PHE A 165 19.71 10.49 -22.90
N VAL A 166 19.51 11.55 -22.11
CA VAL A 166 20.54 12.07 -21.20
C VAL A 166 20.19 11.66 -19.78
N ALA A 167 21.17 11.14 -19.04
CA ALA A 167 20.97 10.52 -17.75
C ALA A 167 22.11 10.86 -16.82
N GLY A 168 21.88 10.79 -15.52
CA GLY A 168 22.96 10.91 -14.55
C GLY A 168 22.49 10.93 -13.12
N ASP A 169 23.40 10.70 -12.20
CA ASP A 169 23.14 10.75 -10.76
C ASP A 169 23.76 11.97 -10.08
N SER A 170 23.12 12.50 -9.04
CA SER A 170 23.66 13.63 -8.27
C SER A 170 24.05 14.80 -9.19
N ALA A 171 25.31 15.20 -9.24
CA ALA A 171 25.85 16.21 -10.15
C ALA A 171 25.59 15.87 -11.63
N GLY A 172 25.74 14.61 -12.02
CA GLY A 172 25.36 14.13 -13.35
C GLY A 172 23.86 14.25 -13.64
N GLY A 173 23.00 14.14 -12.62
CA GLY A 173 21.56 14.40 -12.74
C GLY A 173 21.24 15.88 -12.99
N ASN A 174 22.05 16.80 -12.45
CA ASN A 174 22.01 18.23 -12.79
C ASN A 174 22.56 18.47 -14.20
N MET A 175 23.68 17.85 -14.57
CA MET A 175 24.23 17.92 -15.93
C MET A 175 23.23 17.44 -16.98
N ALA A 176 22.48 16.36 -16.74
CA ALA A 176 21.47 15.86 -17.66
C ALA A 176 20.39 16.93 -17.96
N HIS A 177 20.01 17.76 -16.99
CA HIS A 177 19.16 18.93 -17.23
C HIS A 177 19.88 20.02 -18.05
N GLN A 178 21.06 20.47 -17.61
CA GLN A 178 21.78 21.59 -18.23
C GLN A 178 22.20 21.29 -19.68
N VAL A 179 22.64 20.06 -19.95
CA VAL A 179 22.96 19.56 -21.29
C VAL A 179 21.69 19.40 -22.14
N ALA A 180 20.55 19.00 -21.56
CA ALA A 180 19.27 19.01 -22.29
C ALA A 180 18.79 20.43 -22.65
N VAL A 181 19.00 21.44 -21.79
CA VAL A 181 18.69 22.85 -22.11
C VAL A 181 19.56 23.36 -23.26
N LYS A 182 20.83 22.94 -23.34
CA LYS A 182 21.70 23.21 -24.50
C LYS A 182 21.25 22.46 -25.75
N ALA A 183 20.94 21.16 -25.61
CA ALA A 183 20.50 20.31 -26.72
C ALA A 183 19.18 20.79 -27.34
N ALA A 184 18.20 21.21 -26.54
CA ALA A 184 16.93 21.77 -27.02
C ALA A 184 17.06 23.16 -27.68
N LYS A 185 18.28 23.71 -27.75
CA LYS A 185 18.64 24.97 -28.45
C LYS A 185 19.63 24.71 -29.60
N HIS A 186 19.79 23.46 -30.02
CA HIS A 186 20.72 23.04 -31.07
C HIS A 186 20.04 22.08 -32.06
N GLU A 187 20.36 22.21 -33.34
CA GLU A 187 19.87 21.31 -34.38
C GLU A 187 20.92 20.21 -34.60
N PHE A 188 20.54 18.97 -34.31
CA PHE A 188 21.36 17.77 -34.50
C PHE A 188 20.94 17.03 -35.77
N ASP A 189 21.91 16.55 -36.56
CA ASP A 189 21.67 15.86 -37.83
C ASP A 189 20.88 14.55 -37.59
N GLN A 190 21.41 13.68 -36.74
CA GLN A 190 20.95 12.29 -36.59
C GLN A 190 20.65 11.85 -35.15
N LEU A 191 20.98 12.67 -34.16
CA LEU A 191 20.57 12.56 -32.77
C LEU A 191 19.22 13.25 -32.52
N ASP A 192 18.44 12.77 -31.56
CA ASP A 192 17.33 13.51 -30.93
C ASP A 192 17.25 13.10 -29.45
N VAL A 193 17.23 14.08 -28.54
CA VAL A 193 17.15 13.83 -27.10
C VAL A 193 15.69 13.67 -26.72
N VAL A 194 15.23 12.43 -26.58
CA VAL A 194 13.81 12.10 -26.35
C VAL A 194 13.43 12.02 -24.86
N GLY A 195 14.41 11.89 -23.95
CA GLY A 195 14.12 11.89 -22.51
C GLY A 195 15.32 12.19 -21.61
N ILE A 196 15.01 12.59 -20.36
CA ILE A 196 15.97 12.84 -19.28
C ILE A 196 15.74 11.84 -18.15
N MET A 197 16.81 11.27 -17.60
CA MET A 197 16.78 10.43 -16.39
C MET A 197 17.64 11.07 -15.28
N ALA A 198 17.02 11.95 -14.50
CA ALA A 198 17.66 12.68 -13.41
C ALA A 198 17.55 11.86 -12.10
N LEU A 199 18.63 11.18 -11.73
CA LEU A 199 18.67 10.31 -10.56
C LEU A 199 19.17 11.11 -9.34
N GLN A 200 18.28 11.43 -8.41
CA GLN A 200 18.60 12.17 -7.17
C GLN A 200 19.41 13.46 -7.48
N PRO A 201 18.93 14.33 -8.40
CA PRO A 201 19.77 15.37 -8.97
C PRO A 201 20.25 16.35 -7.91
N PHE A 202 21.52 16.74 -8.02
CA PHE A 202 22.20 17.66 -7.10
C PHE A 202 21.79 19.09 -7.45
N LEU A 203 20.77 19.58 -6.75
CA LEU A 203 20.14 20.89 -6.92
C LEU A 203 20.20 21.67 -5.61
N GLY A 204 19.91 22.97 -5.64
CA GLY A 204 19.90 23.81 -4.45
C GLY A 204 19.28 25.18 -4.68
N GLY A 205 19.42 26.04 -3.69
CA GLY A 205 19.08 27.47 -3.71
C GLY A 205 19.74 28.16 -2.53
N LYS A 206 19.64 29.48 -2.39
CA LYS A 206 20.23 30.21 -1.24
C LYS A 206 19.49 29.96 0.07
N GLU A 207 18.20 29.72 -0.03
CA GLU A 207 17.31 29.20 1.02
C GLU A 207 17.86 27.91 1.67
N ARG A 208 17.31 27.55 2.83
CA ARG A 208 17.40 26.20 3.42
C ARG A 208 16.00 25.66 3.59
N ILE A 209 15.76 24.48 3.05
CA ILE A 209 14.45 23.84 3.05
C ILE A 209 14.35 22.77 4.14
N GLU A 210 13.14 22.25 4.37
CA GLU A 210 12.86 21.34 5.49
C GLU A 210 13.76 20.10 5.46
N SER A 211 13.91 19.43 4.31
CA SER A 211 14.81 18.28 4.19
C SER A 211 16.29 18.60 4.45
N GLU A 212 16.77 19.78 4.07
CA GLU A 212 18.14 20.25 4.34
C GLU A 212 18.39 20.43 5.86
N ILE A 213 17.37 20.88 6.59
CA ILE A 213 17.44 21.18 8.03
C ILE A 213 17.15 19.94 8.88
N ARG A 214 16.24 19.06 8.46
CA ARG A 214 15.89 17.81 9.17
C ARG A 214 16.96 16.74 9.05
N LEU A 215 17.67 16.68 7.92
CA LEU A 215 18.61 15.59 7.60
C LEU A 215 20.09 15.97 7.77
N VAL A 216 20.42 16.82 8.76
CA VAL A 216 21.80 17.29 9.04
C VAL A 216 22.81 16.14 9.17
N GLY A 217 22.40 15.03 9.78
CA GLY A 217 23.21 13.82 9.99
C GLY A 217 23.25 12.85 8.81
N ALA A 218 22.77 13.24 7.63
CA ALA A 218 22.72 12.34 6.48
C ALA A 218 24.13 11.86 6.03
N PRO A 219 24.26 10.58 5.65
CA PRO A 219 25.51 10.04 5.12
C PRO A 219 25.70 10.50 3.67
N LEU A 220 26.97 10.56 3.21
CA LEU A 220 27.41 11.14 1.93
C LEU A 220 27.22 12.65 1.81
N ILE A 221 25.97 13.14 1.85
CA ILE A 221 25.60 14.55 1.61
C ILE A 221 25.12 15.21 2.91
N ASN A 222 25.62 16.40 3.20
CA ASN A 222 25.14 17.27 4.29
C ASN A 222 25.39 18.75 3.92
N LEU A 223 24.86 19.68 4.72
CA LEU A 223 24.93 21.14 4.47
C LEU A 223 26.36 21.62 4.15
N ASP A 224 27.33 21.36 5.03
CA ASP A 224 28.72 21.81 4.87
C ASP A 224 29.40 21.23 3.62
N ARG A 225 29.14 19.96 3.28
CA ARG A 225 29.63 19.38 2.01
C ARG A 225 28.96 20.01 0.80
N THR A 226 27.64 20.21 0.82
CA THR A 226 26.92 20.83 -0.31
C THR A 226 27.37 22.26 -0.57
N ASP A 227 27.51 23.07 0.49
CA ASP A 227 27.97 24.45 0.39
C ASP A 227 29.39 24.54 -0.16
N TRP A 228 30.29 23.68 0.33
CA TRP A 228 31.66 23.61 -0.15
C TRP A 228 31.72 23.16 -1.62
N MET A 229 30.95 22.13 -2.00
CA MET A 229 30.86 21.64 -3.39
C MET A 229 30.30 22.71 -4.32
N TRP A 230 29.24 23.41 -3.93
CA TRP A 230 28.70 24.52 -4.71
C TRP A 230 29.67 25.69 -4.82
N LYS A 231 30.38 26.06 -3.75
CA LYS A 231 31.42 27.11 -3.76
C LYS A 231 32.65 26.71 -4.58
N ALA A 232 32.98 25.41 -4.66
CA ALA A 232 34.03 24.89 -5.53
C ALA A 232 33.59 24.88 -7.01
N PHE A 233 32.33 24.56 -7.30
CA PHE A 233 31.81 24.45 -8.67
C PHE A 233 31.44 25.80 -9.31
N LEU A 234 30.80 26.71 -8.57
CA LEU A 234 30.31 27.98 -9.11
C LEU A 234 31.43 28.93 -9.54
N PRO A 235 31.14 29.93 -10.41
CA PRO A 235 32.01 31.08 -10.63
C PRO A 235 32.24 31.86 -9.31
N GLU A 236 33.40 32.48 -9.15
CA GLU A 236 33.70 33.24 -7.93
C GLU A 236 32.78 34.46 -7.77
N GLY A 237 32.35 34.75 -6.54
CA GLY A 237 31.34 35.76 -6.25
C GLY A 237 29.87 35.32 -6.45
N SER A 238 29.61 34.16 -7.07
CA SER A 238 28.24 33.63 -7.21
C SER A 238 27.73 32.97 -5.91
N ASP A 239 26.41 32.96 -5.72
CA ASP A 239 25.75 32.19 -4.66
C ASP A 239 24.85 31.06 -5.22
N ARG A 240 24.17 30.35 -4.31
CA ARG A 240 23.39 29.15 -4.65
C ARG A 240 22.07 29.42 -5.40
N ASP A 241 21.68 30.68 -5.62
CA ASP A 241 20.56 31.03 -6.53
C ASP A 241 21.02 31.24 -7.99
N HIS A 242 22.29 30.98 -8.31
CA HIS A 242 22.76 30.89 -9.68
C HIS A 242 22.06 29.73 -10.45
N PRO A 243 21.68 29.89 -11.74
CA PRO A 243 20.89 28.90 -12.50
C PRO A 243 21.51 27.50 -12.65
N ALA A 244 22.82 27.36 -12.43
CA ALA A 244 23.49 26.05 -12.37
C ALA A 244 23.09 25.21 -11.13
N VAL A 245 22.49 25.86 -10.12
CA VAL A 245 22.14 25.27 -8.81
C VAL A 245 20.64 25.29 -8.62
N ASN A 246 20.04 26.48 -8.72
CA ASN A 246 18.60 26.70 -8.55
C ASN A 246 17.88 26.70 -9.90
N VAL A 247 17.87 25.53 -10.55
CA VAL A 247 17.29 25.28 -11.89
C VAL A 247 15.80 25.62 -11.98
N SER A 248 15.11 25.75 -10.84
CA SER A 248 13.69 26.10 -10.74
C SER A 248 13.43 27.47 -10.07
N GLY A 249 14.48 28.24 -9.79
CA GLY A 249 14.42 29.50 -9.04
C GLY A 249 14.12 30.73 -9.91
N PRO A 250 14.10 31.94 -9.31
CA PRO A 250 13.84 33.19 -10.03
C PRO A 250 14.83 33.48 -11.17
N ASN A 251 16.07 33.01 -11.03
CA ASN A 251 17.13 33.16 -12.04
C ASN A 251 17.21 31.98 -13.02
N SER A 252 16.24 31.06 -13.01
CA SER A 252 16.25 29.86 -13.86
C SER A 252 16.24 30.21 -15.35
N VAL A 253 16.84 29.33 -16.17
CA VAL A 253 16.77 29.48 -17.62
C VAL A 253 15.35 29.16 -18.06
N ASP A 254 14.73 30.07 -18.82
CA ASP A 254 13.42 29.80 -19.38
C ASP A 254 13.47 28.61 -20.36
N ILE A 255 12.49 27.71 -20.20
CA ILE A 255 12.28 26.52 -21.01
C ILE A 255 10.85 26.46 -21.60
N SER A 256 9.98 27.44 -21.36
CA SER A 256 8.56 27.39 -21.78
C SER A 256 8.42 27.08 -23.27
N ASP A 257 9.18 27.75 -24.14
CA ASP A 257 9.13 27.56 -25.59
C ASP A 257 10.05 26.43 -26.14
N LEU A 258 10.83 25.77 -25.28
CA LEU A 258 11.74 24.71 -25.73
C LEU A 258 11.03 23.37 -25.92
N LYS A 259 11.45 22.62 -26.95
CA LYS A 259 11.19 21.17 -27.12
C LYS A 259 11.98 20.39 -26.07
N PHE A 260 11.60 20.54 -24.80
CA PHE A 260 12.30 19.95 -23.67
C PHE A 260 11.92 18.46 -23.51
N PRO A 261 12.87 17.53 -23.29
CA PRO A 261 12.58 16.09 -23.30
C PRO A 261 11.78 15.62 -22.08
N ALA A 262 11.04 14.50 -22.23
CA ALA A 262 10.27 13.90 -21.16
C ALA A 262 11.18 13.47 -19.99
N THR A 263 10.92 13.97 -18.78
CA THR A 263 11.88 13.92 -17.67
C THR A 263 11.43 13.01 -16.53
N MET A 264 12.17 11.92 -16.30
CA MET A 264 12.06 11.12 -15.07
C MET A 264 12.93 11.73 -13.97
N VAL A 265 12.32 12.06 -12.83
CA VAL A 265 13.01 12.55 -11.62
C VAL A 265 12.90 11.48 -10.54
N VAL A 266 14.03 10.94 -10.08
CA VAL A 266 14.07 9.96 -8.98
C VAL A 266 14.54 10.64 -7.71
N VAL A 267 13.83 10.43 -6.59
CA VAL A 267 14.02 11.14 -5.32
C VAL A 267 14.13 10.14 -4.15
N ALA A 268 14.96 10.46 -3.15
CA ALA A 268 15.18 9.65 -1.95
C ALA A 268 14.64 10.32 -0.69
N GLY A 269 13.97 9.57 0.19
CA GLY A 269 13.40 10.13 1.44
C GLY A 269 14.43 10.44 2.53
N PHE A 270 15.64 9.88 2.45
CA PHE A 270 16.80 10.26 3.28
C PHE A 270 17.85 11.08 2.52
N ASP A 271 17.45 11.76 1.45
CA ASP A 271 18.28 12.76 0.76
C ASP A 271 17.97 14.18 1.30
N PRO A 272 18.96 14.93 1.83
CA PRO A 272 18.76 16.32 2.23
C PRO A 272 18.28 17.23 1.11
N LEU A 273 18.50 16.87 -0.16
CA LEU A 273 18.12 17.65 -1.34
C LEU A 273 16.75 17.26 -1.91
N GLN A 274 16.02 16.31 -1.30
CA GLN A 274 14.76 15.79 -1.85
C GLN A 274 13.72 16.86 -2.16
N ASP A 275 13.62 17.91 -1.34
CA ASP A 275 12.66 18.98 -1.53
C ASP A 275 13.09 19.92 -2.69
N TRP A 276 14.39 20.09 -2.97
CA TRP A 276 14.88 20.76 -4.19
C TRP A 276 14.56 19.92 -5.43
N GLN A 277 14.70 18.60 -5.35
CA GLN A 277 14.37 17.67 -6.43
C GLN A 277 12.85 17.65 -6.72
N LYS A 278 12.01 17.74 -5.67
CA LYS A 278 10.56 17.89 -5.77
C LYS A 278 10.15 19.26 -6.35
N ARG A 279 10.80 20.35 -5.92
CA ARG A 279 10.61 21.70 -6.50
C ARG A 279 10.92 21.70 -8.00
N TYR A 280 12.00 21.06 -8.43
CA TYR A 280 12.34 20.90 -9.85
C TYR A 280 11.27 20.12 -10.64
N TYR A 281 10.79 18.98 -10.12
CA TYR A 281 9.68 18.25 -10.74
C TYR A 281 8.42 19.10 -10.90
N GLN A 282 8.01 19.81 -9.85
CA GLN A 282 6.81 20.68 -9.91
C GLN A 282 7.01 21.88 -10.85
N TRP A 283 8.22 22.42 -10.94
CA TRP A 283 8.58 23.47 -11.90
C TRP A 283 8.48 22.95 -13.35
N LEU A 284 8.99 21.76 -13.67
CA LEU A 284 8.80 21.15 -14.99
C LEU A 284 7.31 20.99 -15.36
N LYS A 285 6.49 20.52 -14.41
CA LYS A 285 5.03 20.42 -14.59
C LYS A 285 4.37 21.78 -14.81
N LYS A 286 4.79 22.82 -14.08
CA LYS A 286 4.32 24.20 -14.25
C LYS A 286 4.72 24.80 -15.60
N GLN A 287 5.89 24.45 -16.11
CA GLN A 287 6.37 24.83 -17.46
C GLN A 287 5.75 23.98 -18.59
N GLY A 288 4.65 23.27 -18.33
CA GLY A 288 3.92 22.47 -19.31
C GLY A 288 4.65 21.24 -19.81
N LYS A 289 5.77 20.83 -19.19
CA LYS A 289 6.61 19.72 -19.67
C LYS A 289 6.12 18.37 -19.16
N GLU A 290 6.46 17.32 -19.91
CA GLU A 290 6.29 15.95 -19.44
C GLU A 290 7.34 15.64 -18.39
N ALA A 291 6.88 15.30 -17.19
CA ALA A 291 7.74 14.85 -16.11
C ALA A 291 7.05 13.75 -15.29
N LYS A 292 7.84 12.81 -14.77
CA LYS A 292 7.42 11.71 -13.91
C LYS A 292 8.30 11.69 -12.65
N LEU A 293 7.68 11.84 -11.48
CA LEU A 293 8.34 11.68 -10.18
C LEU A 293 8.35 10.21 -9.77
N ILE A 294 9.46 9.73 -9.20
CA ILE A 294 9.57 8.41 -8.57
C ILE A 294 10.26 8.59 -7.22
N GLU A 295 9.56 8.27 -6.13
CA GLU A 295 10.08 8.41 -4.76
C GLU A 295 10.48 7.06 -4.17
N TYR A 296 11.62 7.05 -3.47
CA TYR A 296 12.13 5.94 -2.67
C TYR A 296 12.30 6.41 -1.22
N PRO A 297 11.28 6.29 -0.35
CA PRO A 297 11.32 6.83 1.02
C PRO A 297 12.53 6.34 1.83
N ASP A 298 12.90 5.06 1.69
CA ASP A 298 13.96 4.43 2.48
C ASP A 298 15.38 4.64 1.92
N ALA A 299 15.51 5.25 0.74
CA ALA A 299 16.80 5.40 0.06
C ALA A 299 17.58 6.64 0.53
N ILE A 300 18.91 6.55 0.49
CA ILE A 300 19.84 7.68 0.64
C ILE A 300 20.31 8.23 -0.72
N HIS A 301 20.91 9.42 -0.73
CA HIS A 301 21.56 10.00 -1.90
C HIS A 301 22.61 9.03 -2.50
N VAL A 302 22.52 8.76 -3.81
CA VAL A 302 23.43 7.91 -4.61
C VAL A 302 23.53 6.46 -4.10
N GLN A 303 22.39 5.82 -3.83
CA GLN A 303 22.32 4.37 -3.58
C GLN A 303 22.37 3.55 -4.88
N ILE A 304 23.44 3.73 -5.66
CA ILE A 304 23.53 3.30 -7.07
C ILE A 304 24.51 2.14 -7.29
N SER A 305 25.50 1.98 -6.40
CA SER A 305 26.54 0.94 -6.47
C SER A 305 26.06 -0.44 -6.00
N GLU A 306 25.36 -0.55 -4.86
CA GLU A 306 24.86 -1.83 -4.32
C GLU A 306 23.35 -2.04 -4.59
N ARG A 307 23.02 -3.02 -5.45
CA ARG A 307 21.65 -3.50 -5.79
C ARG A 307 20.61 -2.40 -6.10
N TRP A 308 20.82 -1.67 -7.20
CA TRP A 308 19.75 -0.88 -7.83
C TRP A 308 18.93 -1.78 -8.77
N GLU A 309 17.71 -2.13 -8.37
CA GLU A 309 16.69 -2.76 -9.23
C GLU A 309 15.87 -1.68 -9.96
N PRO A 310 15.57 -1.83 -11.28
CA PRO A 310 14.96 -0.76 -12.07
C PRO A 310 13.57 -0.29 -11.62
N ALA A 311 13.28 0.98 -11.83
CA ALA A 311 12.05 1.66 -11.43
C ALA A 311 10.82 1.40 -12.35
N PHE A 312 10.65 0.16 -12.82
CA PHE A 312 9.63 -0.24 -13.80
C PHE A 312 8.48 -1.09 -13.24
N SER A 313 8.05 -0.84 -11.99
CA SER A 313 6.75 -1.27 -11.48
C SER A 313 6.06 -0.12 -10.73
N ALA A 314 4.79 0.14 -11.06
CA ALA A 314 4.00 1.26 -10.56
C ALA A 314 2.87 0.77 -9.62
N PHE A 315 3.26 0.22 -8.46
CA PHE A 315 2.34 -0.15 -7.38
C PHE A 315 2.90 0.29 -6.02
N PRO A 316 2.04 0.56 -5.02
CA PRO A 316 2.46 1.05 -3.71
C PRO A 316 3.19 -0.04 -2.91
N LYS A 317 4.37 0.29 -2.38
CA LYS A 317 5.24 -0.65 -1.69
C LYS A 317 4.94 -0.71 -0.19
N MET A 318 4.56 -1.89 0.29
CA MET A 318 4.62 -2.24 1.71
C MET A 318 6.10 -2.27 2.18
N PRO A 319 6.39 -2.06 3.49
CA PRO A 319 7.73 -1.85 4.00
C PRO A 319 8.73 -2.97 3.65
N ARG A 320 9.97 -2.57 3.37
CA ARG A 320 11.06 -3.48 2.94
C ARG A 320 11.89 -4.06 4.09
N THR A 321 11.78 -3.50 5.29
CA THR A 321 12.41 -4.02 6.51
C THR A 321 11.60 -5.19 7.06
N LEU A 322 12.23 -6.34 7.33
CA LEU A 322 11.64 -7.39 8.15
C LEU A 322 11.15 -6.81 9.50
N PRO A 323 10.06 -7.33 10.08
CA PRO A 323 9.56 -6.87 11.37
C PRO A 323 10.61 -7.14 12.46
N ASP A 324 10.55 -6.41 13.58
CA ASP A 324 11.47 -6.64 14.70
C ASP A 324 11.10 -7.94 15.44
N LEU A 325 11.64 -9.04 14.92
CA LEU A 325 11.41 -10.38 15.42
C LEU A 325 12.11 -10.60 16.77
N PRO A 326 11.50 -11.34 17.71
CA PRO A 326 12.19 -11.79 18.92
C PRO A 326 13.49 -12.51 18.60
N TRP A 327 14.49 -12.36 19.48
CA TRP A 327 15.83 -12.92 19.26
C TRP A 327 15.81 -14.46 19.13
N THR A 328 14.85 -15.14 19.74
CA THR A 328 14.59 -16.58 19.60
C THR A 328 14.25 -16.95 18.16
N VAL A 329 13.28 -16.26 17.55
CA VAL A 329 12.85 -16.40 16.16
C VAL A 329 14.01 -16.08 15.21
N ARG A 330 14.77 -15.02 15.48
CA ARG A 330 15.95 -14.63 14.69
C ARG A 330 17.05 -15.68 14.73
N LEU A 331 17.31 -16.25 15.91
CA LEU A 331 18.30 -17.33 16.10
C LEU A 331 17.85 -18.62 15.41
N PHE A 332 16.58 -19.02 15.52
CA PHE A 332 16.02 -20.15 14.79
C PHE A 332 16.17 -19.96 13.27
N ASN A 333 15.75 -18.81 12.74
CA ASN A 333 15.82 -18.52 11.30
C ASN A 333 17.28 -18.53 10.78
N ALA A 334 18.25 -18.10 11.59
CA ALA A 334 19.67 -18.17 11.25
C ALA A 334 20.21 -19.62 11.32
N ALA A 335 19.86 -20.38 12.36
CA ALA A 335 20.29 -21.77 12.53
C ALA A 335 19.71 -22.69 11.44
N PHE A 336 18.42 -22.55 11.13
CA PHE A 336 17.75 -23.22 10.02
C PHE A 336 18.38 -22.81 8.68
N GLY A 337 18.61 -21.52 8.45
CA GLY A 337 19.26 -21.03 7.24
C GLY A 337 20.67 -21.60 7.02
N PHE A 338 21.43 -21.80 8.09
CA PHE A 338 22.73 -22.47 8.07
C PHE A 338 22.60 -23.98 7.82
N LEU A 339 21.71 -24.67 8.55
CA LEU A 339 21.43 -26.11 8.38
C LEU A 339 21.09 -26.43 6.93
N MET A 340 20.18 -25.65 6.32
CA MET A 340 19.77 -25.84 4.93
C MET A 340 20.92 -25.64 3.94
N LYS A 341 21.81 -24.67 4.18
CA LYS A 341 23.02 -24.45 3.38
C LYS A 341 24.05 -25.57 3.50
N VAL A 342 24.06 -26.33 4.61
CA VAL A 342 24.93 -27.50 4.80
C VAL A 342 24.28 -28.78 4.26
N CYS A 343 22.95 -28.89 4.29
CA CYS A 343 22.23 -30.11 3.92
C CYS A 343 21.85 -30.19 2.44
N CYS A 344 21.53 -29.07 1.78
CA CYS A 344 21.13 -29.04 0.37
C CYS A 344 22.36 -28.90 -0.52
N ARG A 345 22.68 -29.91 -1.34
CA ARG A 345 23.85 -29.89 -2.24
C ARG A 345 23.48 -29.42 -3.64
N SER A 346 24.44 -28.83 -4.36
CA SER A 346 24.26 -28.34 -5.73
C SER A 346 23.98 -29.45 -6.77
N ASP A 347 24.31 -30.69 -6.44
CA ASP A 347 23.96 -31.89 -7.22
C ASP A 347 22.47 -32.30 -7.09
N GLY A 348 21.71 -31.70 -6.17
CA GLY A 348 20.31 -32.02 -5.91
C GLY A 348 20.09 -33.06 -4.80
N THR A 349 21.15 -33.55 -4.15
CA THR A 349 21.06 -34.47 -3.00
C THR A 349 20.87 -33.72 -1.67
N LEU A 350 20.09 -34.31 -0.77
CA LEU A 350 19.94 -33.85 0.60
C LEU A 350 20.84 -34.65 1.55
N ASN A 351 21.42 -34.02 2.56
CA ASN A 351 22.06 -34.71 3.68
C ASN A 351 21.02 -35.14 4.73
N ARG A 352 20.19 -36.13 4.39
CA ARG A 352 19.10 -36.66 5.23
C ARG A 352 19.54 -36.98 6.66
N THR A 353 20.74 -37.55 6.86
CA THR A 353 21.28 -37.87 8.18
C THR A 353 21.48 -36.62 9.04
N VAL A 354 22.02 -35.53 8.48
CA VAL A 354 22.25 -34.28 9.24
C VAL A 354 20.93 -33.54 9.50
N VAL A 355 19.97 -33.59 8.56
CA VAL A 355 18.61 -33.09 8.79
C VAL A 355 17.96 -33.83 9.97
N ASN A 356 17.98 -35.17 9.95
CA ASN A 356 17.37 -36.00 11.00
C ASN A 356 18.07 -35.88 12.36
N LEU A 357 19.35 -35.50 12.41
CA LEU A 357 20.08 -35.22 13.66
C LEU A 357 19.80 -33.83 14.23
N ALA A 358 19.42 -32.86 13.40
CA ALA A 358 19.07 -31.51 13.82
C ALA A 358 17.58 -31.36 14.19
N ASP A 359 16.73 -32.22 13.62
CA ASP A 359 15.28 -32.25 13.85
C ASP A 359 14.93 -32.95 15.16
N LEU A 360 14.71 -32.13 16.20
CA LEU A 360 14.34 -32.60 17.54
C LEU A 360 12.98 -33.29 17.53
N LYS A 361 12.95 -34.59 17.79
CA LYS A 361 11.71 -35.39 17.86
C LYS A 361 11.03 -35.30 19.23
N ALA A 362 9.74 -35.63 19.27
CA ALA A 362 8.91 -35.76 20.45
C ALA A 362 8.25 -37.15 20.51
N SER A 363 8.27 -37.80 21.68
CA SER A 363 7.53 -39.04 21.92
C SER A 363 6.02 -38.77 22.06
N PRO A 364 5.14 -39.71 21.68
CA PRO A 364 3.70 -39.56 21.87
C PRO A 364 3.34 -39.48 23.37
N LEU A 365 2.28 -38.74 23.68
CA LEU A 365 1.77 -38.54 25.04
C LEU A 365 1.01 -39.79 25.50
N ASN A 366 1.74 -40.81 25.93
CA ASN A 366 1.21 -42.09 26.44
C ASN A 366 0.28 -42.00 27.68
N LYS A 367 0.12 -40.80 28.25
CA LYS A 367 -0.82 -40.47 29.33
C LYS A 367 -1.37 -39.05 29.10
N PRO A 368 -2.58 -38.73 29.58
CA PRO A 368 -3.14 -37.38 29.47
C PRO A 368 -2.23 -36.30 30.09
N VAL A 369 -1.82 -35.31 29.28
CA VAL A 369 -1.06 -34.13 29.69
C VAL A 369 -1.82 -32.89 29.23
N LYS A 370 -2.15 -31.97 30.14
CA LYS A 370 -2.93 -30.74 29.86
C LYS A 370 -4.23 -31.00 29.06
N GLY A 371 -4.89 -32.13 29.32
CA GLY A 371 -6.14 -32.53 28.66
C GLY A 371 -5.98 -33.20 27.28
N LEU A 372 -4.77 -33.59 26.89
CA LEU A 372 -4.49 -34.30 25.64
C LEU A 372 -3.72 -35.59 25.85
N GLN A 373 -4.03 -36.60 25.04
CA GLN A 373 -3.23 -37.81 24.84
C GLN A 373 -2.84 -37.87 23.36
N SER A 374 -1.73 -38.55 23.03
CA SER A 374 -1.39 -38.83 21.63
C SER A 374 -0.77 -40.22 21.45
N SER A 375 -0.90 -40.75 20.24
CA SER A 375 -0.43 -42.09 19.86
C SER A 375 -0.10 -42.15 18.37
N ASP A 376 0.94 -42.88 18.02
CA ASP A 376 1.36 -43.08 16.63
C ASP A 376 0.65 -44.30 16.01
N ILE A 377 0.06 -44.12 14.84
CA ILE A 377 -0.76 -45.11 14.13
C ILE A 377 -0.17 -45.34 12.74
N ILE A 378 0.24 -46.58 12.45
CA ILE A 378 0.78 -46.99 11.16
C ILE A 378 -0.37 -47.27 10.19
N VAL A 379 -0.26 -46.73 8.98
CA VAL A 379 -1.20 -46.89 7.86
C VAL A 379 -0.65 -47.89 6.84
N ASP A 380 0.63 -47.78 6.51
CA ASP A 380 1.31 -48.70 5.60
C ASP A 380 2.75 -48.96 6.05
N HIS A 381 3.02 -50.19 6.50
CA HIS A 381 4.34 -50.66 6.93
C HIS A 381 5.36 -50.67 5.79
N THR A 382 4.94 -50.84 4.52
CA THR A 382 5.85 -50.97 3.38
C THR A 382 6.44 -49.63 2.93
N ARG A 383 5.67 -48.55 3.11
CA ARG A 383 6.09 -47.16 2.84
C ARG A 383 6.57 -46.40 4.07
N ASN A 384 6.47 -47.00 5.25
CA ASN A 384 6.60 -46.31 6.54
C ASN A 384 5.66 -45.10 6.65
N LEU A 385 4.42 -45.26 6.18
CA LEU A 385 3.37 -44.25 6.28
C LEU A 385 2.63 -44.44 7.62
N TRP A 386 2.60 -43.38 8.42
CA TRP A 386 1.96 -43.34 9.73
C TRP A 386 1.51 -41.91 10.05
N PHE A 387 0.72 -41.75 11.10
CA PHE A 387 0.33 -40.44 11.63
C PHE A 387 0.33 -40.44 13.16
N ARG A 388 0.53 -39.26 13.75
CA ARG A 388 0.28 -39.02 15.17
C ARG A 388 -1.15 -38.56 15.37
N LEU A 389 -1.93 -39.34 16.12
CA LEU A 389 -3.26 -38.97 16.57
C LEU A 389 -3.13 -38.16 17.87
N HIS A 390 -3.70 -36.96 17.92
CA HIS A 390 -3.86 -36.13 19.12
C HIS A 390 -5.34 -36.06 19.52
N THR A 391 -5.65 -36.49 20.74
CA THR A 391 -7.03 -36.68 21.23
C THR A 391 -7.27 -35.88 22.52
N PRO A 392 -8.27 -34.97 22.55
CA PRO A 392 -8.75 -34.34 23.78
C PRO A 392 -9.36 -35.37 24.76
N THR A 393 -8.98 -35.30 26.04
CA THR A 393 -9.34 -36.31 27.06
C THR A 393 -10.21 -35.79 28.20
N GLN A 394 -10.62 -34.51 28.14
CA GLN A 394 -11.37 -33.84 29.21
C GLN A 394 -12.80 -33.44 28.80
N LEU A 395 -13.21 -33.79 27.57
CA LEU A 395 -14.52 -33.47 27.02
C LEU A 395 -15.49 -34.66 27.22
N PRO A 396 -16.77 -34.42 27.55
CA PRO A 396 -17.78 -35.48 27.58
C PRO A 396 -17.93 -36.15 26.21
N SER A 397 -18.17 -37.46 26.20
CA SER A 397 -18.40 -38.24 24.97
C SER A 397 -19.67 -37.87 24.20
N THR A 398 -20.49 -36.95 24.74
CA THR A 398 -21.63 -36.33 24.05
C THR A 398 -21.25 -35.12 23.18
N VAL A 399 -20.02 -34.60 23.31
CA VAL A 399 -19.53 -33.47 22.50
C VAL A 399 -18.89 -34.00 21.21
N SER A 400 -19.52 -33.70 20.07
CA SER A 400 -18.99 -34.01 18.74
C SER A 400 -17.73 -33.18 18.46
N LEU A 401 -16.62 -33.83 18.13
CA LEU A 401 -15.32 -33.19 17.86
C LEU A 401 -15.01 -33.20 16.36
N PRO A 402 -14.64 -32.06 15.74
CA PRO A 402 -14.17 -32.05 14.36
C PRO A 402 -12.81 -32.73 14.21
N VAL A 403 -12.51 -33.24 13.01
CA VAL A 403 -11.31 -34.03 12.72
C VAL A 403 -10.41 -33.29 11.75
N ILE A 404 -9.22 -32.88 12.18
CA ILE A 404 -8.26 -32.14 11.35
C ILE A 404 -7.13 -33.09 10.92
N VAL A 405 -7.11 -33.46 9.64
CA VAL A 405 -5.99 -34.18 9.02
C VAL A 405 -4.95 -33.16 8.59
N TYR A 406 -3.85 -33.09 9.33
CA TYR A 406 -2.83 -32.07 9.24
C TYR A 406 -1.55 -32.57 8.55
N PHE A 407 -1.09 -31.82 7.56
CA PHE A 407 0.15 -32.04 6.84
C PHE A 407 1.19 -31.00 7.26
N HIS A 408 2.36 -31.43 7.70
CA HIS A 408 3.43 -30.53 8.09
C HIS A 408 4.13 -29.87 6.89
N GLY A 409 4.66 -28.67 7.10
CA GLY A 409 5.54 -27.97 6.18
C GLY A 409 6.96 -28.53 6.12
N GLY A 410 7.89 -27.73 5.57
CA GLY A 410 9.28 -28.13 5.33
C GLY A 410 9.67 -28.29 3.86
N GLY A 411 8.92 -27.68 2.92
CA GLY A 411 9.28 -27.67 1.49
C GLY A 411 9.33 -29.06 0.83
N PHE A 412 8.52 -30.00 1.32
CA PHE A 412 8.51 -31.43 0.96
C PHE A 412 9.80 -32.22 1.26
N ILE A 413 10.81 -31.59 1.87
CA ILE A 413 12.14 -32.19 2.08
C ILE A 413 12.56 -32.29 3.56
N LEU A 414 11.81 -31.73 4.52
CA LEU A 414 12.15 -31.70 5.95
C LEU A 414 10.99 -32.15 6.85
N MET A 415 11.32 -32.38 8.13
CA MET A 415 10.41 -32.56 9.27
C MET A 415 9.55 -33.83 9.20
N SER A 416 8.78 -34.08 10.25
CA SER A 416 7.87 -35.23 10.41
C SER A 416 6.72 -34.90 11.36
N ALA A 417 5.74 -35.81 11.47
CA ALA A 417 4.67 -35.69 12.46
C ALA A 417 5.14 -35.69 13.92
N ASP A 418 6.29 -36.31 14.21
CA ASP A 418 6.95 -36.29 15.53
C ASP A 418 8.01 -35.19 15.71
N SER A 419 8.28 -34.34 14.70
CA SER A 419 9.09 -33.13 14.89
C SER A 419 8.47 -32.27 16.00
N LYS A 420 9.26 -31.93 17.02
CA LYS A 420 8.79 -31.29 18.26
C LYS A 420 8.01 -29.98 18.02
N TYR A 421 8.31 -29.24 16.96
CA TYR A 421 7.57 -28.05 16.56
C TYR A 421 6.15 -28.37 16.05
N TYR A 422 6.02 -29.40 15.21
CA TYR A 422 4.73 -29.84 14.67
C TYR A 422 3.91 -30.65 15.67
N ASP A 423 4.54 -31.50 16.50
CA ASP A 423 3.87 -32.15 17.63
C ASP A 423 3.31 -31.11 18.61
N ALA A 424 4.09 -30.09 18.98
CA ALA A 424 3.63 -29.00 19.84
C ALA A 424 2.52 -28.15 19.18
N PHE A 425 2.60 -27.88 17.87
CA PHE A 425 1.55 -27.17 17.13
C PHE A 425 0.26 -28.00 17.04
N CYS A 426 0.33 -29.30 16.74
CA CYS A 426 -0.84 -30.18 16.67
C CYS A 426 -1.48 -30.41 18.04
N GLN A 427 -0.67 -30.55 19.11
CA GLN A 427 -1.18 -30.48 20.49
C GLN A 427 -1.86 -29.13 20.77
N ARG A 428 -1.28 -28.02 20.31
CA ARG A 428 -1.86 -26.70 20.53
C ARG A 428 -3.23 -26.58 19.84
N LEU A 429 -3.31 -26.96 18.56
CA LEU A 429 -4.53 -26.97 17.76
C LEU A 429 -5.60 -27.87 18.40
N ALA A 430 -5.27 -29.10 18.77
CA ALA A 430 -6.21 -30.05 19.39
C ALA A 430 -6.80 -29.52 20.72
N ARG A 431 -6.01 -28.84 21.55
CA ARG A 431 -6.46 -28.21 22.81
C ARG A 431 -7.25 -26.93 22.58
N GLU A 432 -6.85 -26.10 21.62
CA GLU A 432 -7.44 -24.77 21.40
C GLU A 432 -8.65 -24.78 20.46
N LEU A 433 -8.91 -25.86 19.71
CA LEU A 433 -10.11 -26.06 18.87
C LEU A 433 -11.10 -27.12 19.40
N PRO A 434 -10.92 -27.65 20.62
CA PRO A 434 -11.51 -28.94 21.00
C PRO A 434 -11.57 -30.01 19.88
N ALA A 435 -10.49 -30.14 19.09
CA ALA A 435 -10.47 -30.94 17.86
C ALA A 435 -9.58 -32.19 17.99
N VAL A 436 -9.89 -33.21 17.18
CA VAL A 436 -9.03 -34.39 17.04
C VAL A 436 -8.09 -34.16 15.85
N VAL A 437 -6.78 -34.18 16.09
CA VAL A 437 -5.78 -33.82 15.08
C VAL A 437 -4.97 -35.04 14.66
N ILE A 438 -4.92 -35.30 13.37
CA ILE A 438 -4.19 -36.40 12.72
C ILE A 438 -2.98 -35.76 12.02
N SER A 439 -1.81 -35.76 12.64
CA SER A 439 -0.58 -35.22 12.06
C SER A 439 0.10 -36.27 11.19
N VAL A 440 0.12 -36.08 9.87
CA VAL A 440 0.54 -37.11 8.89
C VAL A 440 2.04 -37.07 8.63
N ASN A 441 2.71 -38.21 8.77
CA ASN A 441 4.10 -38.40 8.36
C ASN A 441 4.17 -38.92 6.92
N TYR A 442 4.11 -38.01 5.95
CA TYR A 442 4.23 -38.32 4.53
C TYR A 442 5.70 -38.53 4.11
N ARG A 443 5.95 -39.26 3.01
CA ARG A 443 7.30 -39.52 2.49
C ARG A 443 7.95 -38.24 1.93
N LEU A 444 9.26 -38.05 2.17
CA LEU A 444 9.97 -36.83 1.77
C LEU A 444 10.77 -36.97 0.47
N ALA A 445 10.90 -35.85 -0.25
CA ALA A 445 11.80 -35.68 -1.39
C ALA A 445 13.22 -35.30 -0.92
N PRO A 446 14.28 -35.51 -1.75
CA PRO A 446 14.27 -36.06 -3.11
C PRO A 446 14.12 -37.59 -3.21
N GLU A 447 14.23 -38.34 -2.11
CA GLU A 447 14.14 -39.81 -2.11
C GLU A 447 12.78 -40.32 -2.61
N HIS A 448 11.71 -39.60 -2.31
CA HIS A 448 10.36 -39.83 -2.82
C HIS A 448 9.84 -38.55 -3.46
N ARG A 449 9.98 -38.42 -4.78
CA ARG A 449 9.44 -37.30 -5.58
C ARG A 449 7.91 -37.39 -5.71
N TYR A 450 7.31 -36.33 -6.27
CA TYR A 450 5.93 -36.32 -6.78
C TYR A 450 5.61 -37.62 -7.58
N PRO A 451 4.44 -38.27 -7.38
CA PRO A 451 3.28 -37.85 -6.57
C PRO A 451 3.27 -38.35 -5.11
N SER A 452 4.33 -38.99 -4.62
CA SER A 452 4.36 -39.80 -3.37
C SER A 452 3.63 -39.21 -2.16
N GLN A 453 3.78 -37.90 -1.94
CA GLN A 453 3.20 -37.16 -0.82
C GLN A 453 1.67 -37.09 -0.87
N TYR A 454 1.14 -36.90 -2.08
CA TYR A 454 -0.29 -36.78 -2.36
C TYR A 454 -0.97 -38.15 -2.19
N ASP A 455 -0.34 -39.22 -2.70
CA ASP A 455 -0.80 -40.59 -2.47
C ASP A 455 -0.87 -40.91 -0.98
N ASP A 456 0.19 -40.58 -0.22
CA ASP A 456 0.25 -40.81 1.22
C ASP A 456 -0.86 -40.05 1.98
N GLY A 457 -1.08 -38.77 1.67
CA GLY A 457 -2.12 -37.98 2.32
C GLY A 457 -3.55 -38.45 2.00
N PHE A 458 -3.77 -38.93 0.77
CA PHE A 458 -5.04 -39.50 0.35
C PHE A 458 -5.28 -40.91 0.90
N ASP A 459 -4.21 -41.69 1.09
CA ASP A 459 -4.27 -43.00 1.75
C ASP A 459 -4.62 -42.89 3.24
N VAL A 460 -4.17 -41.84 3.95
CA VAL A 460 -4.65 -41.58 5.32
C VAL A 460 -6.16 -41.34 5.37
N LEU A 461 -6.74 -40.59 4.41
CA LEU A 461 -8.19 -40.39 4.34
C LEU A 461 -8.94 -41.71 4.10
N LYS A 462 -8.45 -42.56 3.18
CA LYS A 462 -9.04 -43.89 2.93
C LYS A 462 -8.88 -44.85 4.12
N PHE A 463 -7.79 -44.74 4.89
CA PHE A 463 -7.56 -45.53 6.10
C PHE A 463 -8.57 -45.18 7.21
N ILE A 464 -8.82 -43.89 7.46
CA ILE A 464 -9.79 -43.46 8.49
C ILE A 464 -11.26 -43.63 8.07
N ASP A 465 -11.54 -43.69 6.76
CA ASP A 465 -12.83 -44.11 6.21
C ASP A 465 -13.09 -45.62 6.34
N GLY A 466 -12.02 -46.41 6.47
CA GLY A 466 -12.03 -47.87 6.57
C GLY A 466 -12.82 -48.40 7.77
N ASP A 467 -13.29 -49.64 7.66
CA ASP A 467 -13.98 -50.35 8.74
C ASP A 467 -13.01 -51.11 9.66
N ASP A 468 -11.83 -51.48 9.12
CA ASP A 468 -10.91 -52.43 9.74
C ASP A 468 -9.76 -51.74 10.48
N GLY A 469 -9.78 -51.80 11.82
CA GLY A 469 -8.62 -51.50 12.69
C GLY A 469 -8.56 -50.10 13.33
N PHE A 470 -9.31 -49.11 12.83
CA PHE A 470 -9.28 -47.74 13.38
C PHE A 470 -10.25 -47.52 14.56
N LYS A 471 -11.37 -48.26 14.58
CA LYS A 471 -12.56 -48.01 15.41
C LYS A 471 -12.32 -47.99 16.93
N ASP A 472 -11.39 -48.81 17.42
CA ASP A 472 -11.08 -48.92 18.86
C ASP A 472 -9.96 -47.98 19.32
N ARG A 473 -9.33 -47.24 18.38
CA ARG A 473 -8.21 -46.32 18.64
C ARG A 473 -8.60 -44.85 18.47
N PHE A 474 -9.64 -44.58 17.69
CA PHE A 474 -10.17 -43.24 17.47
C PHE A 474 -11.21 -42.89 18.55
N PRO A 475 -11.21 -41.67 19.13
CA PRO A 475 -12.22 -41.26 20.10
C PRO A 475 -13.63 -41.34 19.50
N ALA A 476 -14.54 -42.03 20.19
CA ALA A 476 -15.87 -42.38 19.69
C ALA A 476 -16.82 -41.19 19.43
N ASN A 477 -16.42 -39.98 19.86
CA ASN A 477 -17.11 -38.72 19.65
C ASN A 477 -16.47 -37.83 18.57
N ALA A 478 -15.47 -38.34 17.83
CA ALA A 478 -14.94 -37.66 16.66
C ALA A 478 -15.85 -37.83 15.44
N ASP A 479 -16.18 -36.71 14.79
CA ASP A 479 -17.09 -36.67 13.65
C ASP A 479 -16.32 -36.59 12.33
N LEU A 480 -16.19 -37.74 11.66
CA LEU A 480 -15.56 -37.84 10.34
C LEU A 480 -16.33 -37.07 9.26
N ARG A 481 -17.60 -36.68 9.47
CA ARG A 481 -18.34 -35.79 8.56
C ARG A 481 -18.05 -34.31 8.79
N ARG A 482 -17.28 -33.97 9.82
CA ARG A 482 -16.69 -32.65 10.03
C ARG A 482 -15.17 -32.76 9.96
N CYS A 483 -14.70 -33.35 8.85
CA CYS A 483 -13.28 -33.49 8.57
C CYS A 483 -12.74 -32.27 7.83
N PHE A 484 -11.58 -31.79 8.25
CA PHE A 484 -10.85 -30.70 7.63
C PHE A 484 -9.48 -31.22 7.20
N VAL A 485 -9.04 -30.91 5.99
CA VAL A 485 -7.64 -31.14 5.58
C VAL A 485 -6.85 -29.85 5.74
N GLY A 486 -5.79 -29.89 6.52
CA GLY A 486 -5.01 -28.71 6.86
C GLY A 486 -3.53 -28.93 6.66
N GLY A 487 -2.76 -27.84 6.59
CA GLY A 487 -1.32 -27.93 6.61
C GLY A 487 -0.66 -26.60 6.38
N ASP A 488 0.63 -26.54 6.71
CA ASP A 488 1.45 -25.36 6.55
C ASP A 488 2.48 -25.49 5.43
N SER A 489 2.79 -24.39 4.73
CA SER A 489 3.84 -24.40 3.71
C SER A 489 3.58 -25.53 2.67
N ALA A 490 4.52 -26.46 2.50
CA ALA A 490 4.35 -27.67 1.68
C ALA A 490 3.13 -28.53 2.08
N GLY A 491 2.81 -28.61 3.37
CA GLY A 491 1.60 -29.25 3.87
C GLY A 491 0.31 -28.52 3.48
N GLY A 492 0.34 -27.19 3.35
CA GLY A 492 -0.81 -26.41 2.86
C GLY A 492 -1.08 -26.64 1.37
N ASN A 493 -0.03 -26.84 0.59
CA ASN A 493 -0.13 -27.30 -0.80
C ASN A 493 -0.69 -28.73 -0.87
N LEU A 494 -0.16 -29.64 -0.03
CA LEU A 494 -0.64 -31.02 0.09
C LEU A 494 -2.13 -31.08 0.44
N ALA A 495 -2.60 -30.26 1.40
CA ALA A 495 -4.00 -30.16 1.79
C ALA A 495 -4.92 -29.78 0.61
N HIS A 496 -4.54 -28.81 -0.22
CA HIS A 496 -5.31 -28.45 -1.42
C HIS A 496 -5.48 -29.65 -2.37
N HIS A 497 -4.39 -30.31 -2.76
CA HIS A 497 -4.47 -31.41 -3.73
C HIS A 497 -5.13 -32.67 -3.14
N VAL A 498 -4.94 -32.94 -1.84
CA VAL A 498 -5.68 -34.01 -1.14
C VAL A 498 -7.18 -33.71 -1.12
N ALA A 499 -7.60 -32.46 -0.95
CA ALA A 499 -9.00 -32.07 -1.11
C ALA A 499 -9.51 -32.23 -2.56
N VAL A 500 -8.71 -31.92 -3.58
CA VAL A 500 -9.06 -32.18 -4.99
C VAL A 500 -9.27 -33.67 -5.27
N MET A 501 -8.51 -34.56 -4.63
CA MET A 501 -8.70 -36.01 -4.73
C MET A 501 -9.90 -36.50 -3.89
N ALA A 502 -10.07 -35.99 -2.68
CA ALA A 502 -11.22 -36.29 -1.82
C ALA A 502 -12.56 -35.91 -2.48
N ALA A 503 -12.63 -34.73 -3.09
CA ALA A 503 -13.82 -34.26 -3.81
C ALA A 503 -14.15 -35.07 -5.08
N LYS A 504 -13.24 -35.95 -5.52
CA LYS A 504 -13.41 -36.91 -6.62
C LYS A 504 -13.64 -38.36 -6.13
N HIS A 505 -13.68 -38.58 -4.82
CA HIS A 505 -13.88 -39.89 -4.20
C HIS A 505 -15.25 -39.97 -3.49
N ASP A 506 -15.68 -41.20 -3.19
CA ASP A 506 -16.94 -41.48 -2.51
C ASP A 506 -16.66 -42.23 -1.19
N PHE A 507 -16.25 -41.46 -0.18
CA PHE A 507 -16.02 -41.93 1.18
C PHE A 507 -17.34 -42.33 1.87
N LYS A 508 -17.30 -43.31 2.77
CA LYS A 508 -18.46 -43.82 3.52
C LYS A 508 -18.79 -43.01 4.77
N LYS A 509 -17.76 -42.47 5.42
CA LYS A 509 -17.74 -41.85 6.76
C LYS A 509 -17.12 -40.46 6.73
N VAL A 510 -16.02 -40.31 5.97
CA VAL A 510 -15.30 -39.04 5.83
C VAL A 510 -16.08 -38.09 4.93
N ASP A 511 -16.37 -36.89 5.41
CA ASP A 511 -16.75 -35.76 4.56
C ASP A 511 -15.80 -34.60 4.83
N VAL A 512 -15.12 -34.12 3.80
CA VAL A 512 -14.11 -33.07 3.92
C VAL A 512 -14.81 -31.74 3.71
N VAL A 513 -15.20 -31.10 4.80
CA VAL A 513 -16.00 -29.87 4.81
C VAL A 513 -15.16 -28.60 4.70
N GLY A 514 -13.89 -28.63 5.09
CA GLY A 514 -12.99 -27.49 4.97
C GLY A 514 -11.52 -27.79 4.66
N ILE A 515 -10.82 -26.77 4.13
CA ILE A 515 -9.36 -26.74 3.91
C ILE A 515 -8.73 -25.66 4.80
N LEU A 516 -7.61 -25.96 5.45
CA LEU A 516 -6.81 -25.02 6.25
C LEU A 516 -5.41 -24.81 5.63
N GLY A 517 -5.29 -23.88 4.69
CA GLY A 517 -4.01 -23.56 4.03
C GLY A 517 -3.21 -22.50 4.79
N ILE A 518 -2.23 -22.90 5.59
CA ILE A 518 -1.39 -21.96 6.35
C ILE A 518 -0.13 -21.62 5.55
N GLN A 519 -0.03 -20.40 5.03
CA GLN A 519 1.09 -19.95 4.20
C GLN A 519 1.47 -20.97 3.09
N PRO A 520 0.51 -21.44 2.26
CA PRO A 520 0.72 -22.60 1.40
C PRO A 520 1.83 -22.35 0.37
N PHE A 521 2.60 -23.40 0.11
CA PHE A 521 3.78 -23.38 -0.77
C PHE A 521 3.32 -23.56 -2.22
N PHE A 522 2.93 -22.47 -2.86
CA PHE A 522 2.63 -22.37 -4.30
C PHE A 522 3.71 -21.54 -5.02
N GLY A 523 3.72 -21.57 -6.36
CA GLY A 523 4.69 -20.85 -7.18
C GLY A 523 4.35 -20.88 -8.68
N GLY A 524 5.28 -20.42 -9.50
CA GLY A 524 5.27 -20.54 -10.96
C GLY A 524 6.71 -20.47 -11.48
N GLU A 525 6.95 -20.52 -12.80
CA GLU A 525 8.27 -20.15 -13.34
C GLU A 525 8.51 -18.62 -13.33
N GLU A 526 7.44 -17.84 -13.43
CA GLU A 526 7.42 -16.41 -13.09
C GLU A 526 7.96 -16.17 -11.67
N ARG A 527 8.49 -14.97 -11.39
CA ARG A 527 8.75 -14.49 -10.03
C ARG A 527 7.73 -13.44 -9.64
N SER A 528 7.06 -13.64 -8.52
CA SER A 528 6.17 -12.61 -7.97
C SER A 528 6.93 -11.38 -7.45
N GLU A 529 6.23 -10.29 -7.13
CA GLU A 529 6.90 -9.14 -6.51
C GLU A 529 7.39 -9.50 -5.11
N SER A 530 6.64 -10.31 -4.36
CA SER A 530 7.02 -10.83 -3.05
C SER A 530 8.26 -11.72 -3.08
N GLU A 531 8.41 -12.60 -4.08
CA GLU A 531 9.61 -13.44 -4.22
C GLU A 531 10.86 -12.57 -4.42
N ASN A 532 10.78 -11.57 -5.30
CA ASN A 532 11.89 -10.66 -5.57
C ASN A 532 12.19 -9.78 -4.34
N ARG A 533 11.15 -9.17 -3.74
CA ARG A 533 11.23 -8.31 -2.55
C ARG A 533 11.86 -9.02 -1.34
N PHE A 534 11.60 -10.32 -1.19
CA PHE A 534 12.06 -11.13 -0.05
C PHE A 534 13.06 -12.23 -0.44
N ALA A 535 13.71 -12.11 -1.62
CA ALA A 535 14.58 -13.14 -2.22
C ALA A 535 15.75 -13.61 -1.34
N ALA A 536 16.14 -12.82 -0.34
CA ALA A 536 17.27 -13.08 0.56
C ALA A 536 16.85 -13.26 2.04
N THR A 537 15.59 -13.62 2.33
CA THR A 537 15.18 -13.97 3.71
C THR A 537 15.90 -15.22 4.22
N SER A 538 16.13 -15.31 5.54
CA SER A 538 16.89 -16.42 6.12
C SER A 538 16.19 -17.79 6.01
N LEU A 539 14.85 -17.81 6.00
CA LEU A 539 14.04 -19.02 6.06
C LEU A 539 13.67 -19.59 4.68
N LEU A 540 13.16 -18.76 3.76
CA LEU A 540 12.86 -19.12 2.37
C LEU A 540 13.46 -18.11 1.37
N PRO A 541 14.79 -18.09 1.19
CA PRO A 541 15.39 -17.39 0.07
C PRO A 541 15.05 -18.10 -1.25
N VAL A 542 15.03 -17.37 -2.37
CA VAL A 542 14.56 -17.87 -3.67
C VAL A 542 15.38 -19.04 -4.22
N ASP A 543 16.70 -19.08 -3.95
CA ASP A 543 17.56 -20.20 -4.31
C ASP A 543 17.19 -21.50 -3.59
N ARG A 544 16.60 -21.40 -2.39
CA ARG A 544 16.12 -22.55 -1.60
C ARG A 544 14.75 -23.02 -2.04
N THR A 545 13.83 -22.13 -2.41
CA THR A 545 12.51 -22.54 -2.92
C THR A 545 12.66 -23.25 -4.27
N ASP A 546 13.55 -22.77 -5.15
CA ASP A 546 13.93 -23.45 -6.38
C ASP A 546 14.52 -24.84 -6.12
N TRP A 547 15.42 -24.96 -5.14
CA TRP A 547 16.02 -26.23 -4.77
C TRP A 547 14.96 -27.23 -4.27
N MET A 548 14.06 -26.78 -3.40
CA MET A 548 12.93 -27.57 -2.91
C MET A 548 12.05 -28.06 -4.06
N TRP A 549 11.63 -27.17 -4.97
CA TRP A 549 10.83 -27.56 -6.13
C TRP A 549 11.56 -28.54 -7.06
N LYS A 550 12.85 -28.33 -7.34
CA LYS A 550 13.66 -29.24 -8.17
C LYS A 550 13.91 -30.60 -7.50
N ALA A 551 14.01 -30.66 -6.17
CA ALA A 551 14.11 -31.90 -5.42
C ALA A 551 12.78 -32.67 -5.39
N PHE A 552 11.65 -31.97 -5.39
CA PHE A 552 10.31 -32.53 -5.28
C PHE A 552 9.69 -33.00 -6.60
N LEU A 553 9.79 -32.19 -7.65
CA LEU A 553 9.16 -32.44 -8.95
C LEU A 553 9.76 -33.65 -9.69
N PRO A 554 9.09 -34.20 -10.72
CA PRO A 554 9.70 -35.12 -11.67
C PRO A 554 10.92 -34.49 -12.37
N GLU A 555 11.86 -35.32 -12.80
CA GLU A 555 13.04 -34.82 -13.52
C GLU A 555 12.65 -34.30 -14.91
N GLY A 556 13.16 -33.13 -15.27
CA GLY A 556 12.77 -32.40 -16.48
C GLY A 556 11.57 -31.46 -16.31
N SER A 557 10.77 -31.60 -15.23
CA SER A 557 9.68 -30.67 -14.92
C SER A 557 10.20 -29.30 -14.44
N ASN A 558 9.36 -28.27 -14.58
CA ASN A 558 9.60 -26.90 -14.13
C ASN A 558 8.47 -26.44 -13.18
N ARG A 559 8.58 -25.24 -12.60
CA ARG A 559 7.63 -24.68 -11.62
C ARG A 559 6.28 -24.25 -12.20
N ASN A 560 6.03 -24.41 -13.51
CA ASN A 560 4.68 -24.33 -14.06
C ASN A 560 3.90 -25.65 -13.97
N HIS A 561 4.53 -26.74 -13.51
CA HIS A 561 3.86 -28.02 -13.23
C HIS A 561 2.66 -27.80 -12.27
N PRO A 562 1.51 -28.45 -12.51
CA PRO A 562 0.22 -28.07 -11.90
C PRO A 562 0.07 -28.31 -10.37
N VAL A 563 1.12 -28.76 -9.69
CA VAL A 563 1.20 -28.80 -8.21
C VAL A 563 2.04 -27.68 -7.62
N VAL A 564 2.66 -26.84 -8.45
CA VAL A 564 3.40 -25.64 -8.06
C VAL A 564 2.54 -24.43 -8.39
N ASN A 565 2.21 -24.31 -9.67
CA ASN A 565 1.23 -23.37 -10.17
C ASN A 565 -0.13 -24.05 -10.22
N VAL A 566 -0.92 -23.87 -9.16
CA VAL A 566 -2.23 -24.52 -8.98
C VAL A 566 -3.39 -23.81 -9.70
N PHE A 567 -3.09 -22.76 -10.47
CA PHE A 567 -4.02 -22.02 -11.32
C PHE A 567 -3.41 -21.70 -12.71
N GLY A 568 -2.40 -22.47 -13.13
CA GLY A 568 -1.82 -22.44 -14.46
C GLY A 568 -2.71 -23.13 -15.52
N PRO A 569 -2.29 -23.12 -16.79
CA PRO A 569 -3.08 -23.70 -17.89
C PRO A 569 -3.28 -25.23 -17.78
N ASP A 570 -2.33 -25.92 -17.13
CA ASP A 570 -2.35 -27.37 -16.93
C ASP A 570 -2.98 -27.79 -15.59
N SER A 571 -3.48 -26.85 -14.79
CA SER A 571 -4.05 -27.11 -13.47
C SER A 571 -5.43 -27.79 -13.55
N ALA A 572 -5.77 -28.57 -12.52
CA ALA A 572 -7.05 -29.24 -12.46
C ALA A 572 -8.20 -28.25 -12.26
N ASP A 573 -9.15 -28.18 -13.20
CA ASP A 573 -10.38 -27.43 -12.98
C ASP A 573 -11.17 -28.02 -11.80
N ILE A 574 -11.43 -27.18 -10.79
CA ILE A 574 -12.24 -27.54 -9.62
C ILE A 574 -13.70 -27.06 -9.75
N SER A 575 -14.07 -26.34 -10.81
CA SER A 575 -15.41 -25.76 -10.98
C SER A 575 -16.55 -26.80 -10.97
N GLY A 576 -16.29 -27.98 -11.53
CA GLY A 576 -17.24 -29.10 -11.51
C GLY A 576 -17.29 -29.88 -10.20
N LEU A 577 -16.35 -29.64 -9.26
CA LEU A 577 -16.20 -30.44 -8.03
C LEU A 577 -17.18 -29.96 -6.96
N LYS A 578 -18.43 -30.43 -7.05
CA LYS A 578 -19.50 -30.10 -6.09
C LYS A 578 -19.08 -30.32 -4.63
N ARG A 579 -18.34 -31.39 -4.33
CA ARG A 579 -17.78 -31.72 -2.99
C ARG A 579 -16.44 -31.03 -2.64
N PHE A 580 -15.92 -30.09 -3.45
CA PHE A 580 -14.71 -29.36 -3.04
C PHE A 580 -15.03 -28.46 -1.82
N PRO A 581 -14.16 -28.40 -0.79
CA PRO A 581 -14.53 -27.84 0.51
C PRO A 581 -14.41 -26.30 0.57
N THR A 582 -14.99 -25.69 1.61
CA THR A 582 -14.75 -24.29 1.97
C THR A 582 -13.27 -24.11 2.35
N THR A 583 -12.61 -23.04 1.93
CA THR A 583 -11.15 -22.89 2.12
C THR A 583 -10.78 -21.69 2.98
N MET A 584 -10.02 -21.92 4.06
CA MET A 584 -9.32 -20.86 4.77
C MET A 584 -7.87 -20.76 4.26
N VAL A 585 -7.40 -19.54 3.97
CA VAL A 585 -6.01 -19.29 3.53
C VAL A 585 -5.36 -18.22 4.38
N ILE A 586 -4.33 -18.58 5.15
CA ILE A 586 -3.60 -17.66 6.03
C ILE A 586 -2.32 -17.20 5.33
N VAL A 587 -2.13 -15.89 5.22
CA VAL A 587 -1.09 -15.25 4.40
C VAL A 587 -0.23 -14.32 5.27
N GLY A 588 1.11 -14.43 5.18
CA GLY A 588 2.02 -13.53 5.90
C GLY A 588 2.51 -12.37 5.01
N GLY A 589 2.44 -11.14 5.52
CA GLY A 589 2.92 -9.95 4.80
C GLY A 589 4.45 -9.90 4.58
N PHE A 590 5.20 -10.74 5.29
CA PHE A 590 6.64 -10.99 5.08
C PHE A 590 6.95 -12.42 4.60
N ASP A 591 5.96 -13.10 4.02
CA ASP A 591 6.17 -14.34 3.27
C ASP A 591 6.62 -14.00 1.83
N PRO A 592 7.75 -14.56 1.35
CA PRO A 592 8.16 -14.47 -0.06
C PRO A 592 7.11 -15.01 -1.04
N LEU A 593 6.23 -15.91 -0.61
CA LEU A 593 5.22 -16.56 -1.44
C LEU A 593 3.83 -15.92 -1.33
N GLN A 594 3.67 -14.83 -0.59
CA GLN A 594 2.35 -14.24 -0.33
C GLN A 594 1.57 -13.90 -1.61
N ASP A 595 2.25 -13.50 -2.69
CA ASP A 595 1.59 -13.19 -3.95
C ASP A 595 1.03 -14.46 -4.61
N TRP A 596 1.72 -15.60 -4.52
CA TRP A 596 1.21 -16.90 -4.98
C TRP A 596 0.05 -17.40 -4.11
N GLN A 597 0.08 -17.10 -2.81
CA GLN A 597 -1.00 -17.40 -1.87
C GLN A 597 -2.26 -16.53 -2.13
N LYS A 598 -2.07 -15.24 -2.45
CA LYS A 598 -3.16 -14.32 -2.83
C LYS A 598 -3.71 -14.65 -4.23
N ARG A 599 -2.83 -14.92 -5.21
CA ARG A 599 -3.23 -15.43 -6.52
C ARG A 599 -3.96 -16.77 -6.45
N TYR A 600 -3.70 -17.63 -5.46
CA TYR A 600 -4.52 -18.82 -5.24
C TYR A 600 -5.96 -18.44 -4.85
N CYS A 601 -6.15 -17.51 -3.91
CA CYS A 601 -7.47 -16.96 -3.58
C CYS A 601 -8.13 -16.24 -4.77
N GLU A 602 -7.36 -15.54 -5.61
CA GLU A 602 -7.88 -14.77 -6.75
C GLU A 602 -8.13 -15.63 -8.00
N CYS A 603 -7.14 -16.35 -8.53
CA CYS A 603 -7.25 -17.05 -9.81
C CYS A 603 -8.20 -18.25 -9.73
N VAL A 604 -8.22 -18.97 -8.61
CA VAL A 604 -9.21 -20.02 -8.38
C VAL A 604 -10.62 -19.41 -8.20
N PHE A 605 -10.75 -18.12 -7.79
CA PHE A 605 -12.04 -17.49 -7.44
C PHE A 605 -12.41 -16.08 -8.02
N VAL A 606 -11.82 -15.63 -9.15
CA VAL A 606 -12.32 -14.50 -10.01
C VAL A 606 -12.70 -14.97 -11.44
N THR A 607 -13.90 -14.63 -11.95
CA THR A 607 -14.46 -15.18 -13.21
C THR A 607 -13.81 -14.65 -14.49
N PRO A 608 -13.70 -15.45 -15.58
CA PRO A 608 -13.30 -14.96 -16.90
C PRO A 608 -14.22 -13.82 -17.40
N ASP A 609 -15.52 -13.94 -17.17
CA ASP A 609 -16.54 -12.96 -17.57
C ASP A 609 -16.58 -11.69 -16.71
N TRP A 610 -15.69 -11.55 -15.72
CA TRP A 610 -15.44 -10.27 -15.02
C TRP A 610 -14.99 -9.17 -16.02
N ALA A 611 -14.53 -9.56 -17.21
CA ALA A 611 -14.22 -8.65 -18.32
C ALA A 611 -15.44 -7.88 -18.89
N GLY A 612 -16.68 -8.16 -18.49
CA GLY A 612 -17.79 -7.22 -18.67
C GLY A 612 -19.20 -7.80 -18.68
N GLN A 613 -19.84 -7.89 -17.50
CA GLN A 613 -21.30 -7.88 -17.37
C GLN A 613 -21.74 -6.95 -16.24
N ASP A 614 -22.98 -6.44 -16.35
CA ASP A 614 -23.45 -5.26 -15.61
C ASP A 614 -23.86 -5.56 -14.16
N ARG A 615 -23.48 -4.66 -13.23
CA ARG A 615 -23.88 -4.77 -11.81
C ARG A 615 -25.26 -4.15 -11.54
N THR A 616 -26.29 -4.62 -12.25
CA THR A 616 -27.68 -4.15 -12.05
C THR A 616 -28.71 -5.28 -11.89
N GLN A 617 -28.33 -6.41 -11.29
CA GLN A 617 -29.27 -7.30 -10.57
C GLN A 617 -28.57 -8.32 -9.68
N SER A 618 -28.89 -8.31 -8.38
CA SER A 618 -28.71 -9.45 -7.48
C SER A 618 -29.97 -9.58 -6.61
N GLN A 619 -30.75 -10.63 -6.83
CA GLN A 619 -31.93 -10.92 -6.02
C GLN A 619 -31.52 -11.57 -4.68
N SER A 620 -32.20 -11.17 -3.60
CA SER A 620 -32.42 -11.92 -2.36
C SER A 620 -31.38 -12.99 -1.93
N GLY A 621 -30.49 -12.62 -1.01
CA GLY A 621 -29.72 -13.56 -0.17
C GLY A 621 -29.81 -13.13 1.30
N VAL A 622 -30.07 -14.07 2.22
CA VAL A 622 -30.34 -13.79 3.64
C VAL A 622 -29.09 -14.02 4.49
N TRP A 623 -28.55 -12.95 5.08
CA TRP A 623 -27.50 -13.03 6.08
C TRP A 623 -28.09 -13.33 7.47
N LYS A 624 -27.55 -14.34 8.17
CA LYS A 624 -27.91 -14.67 9.56
C LYS A 624 -26.69 -14.54 10.45
N VAL A 625 -26.69 -13.60 11.38
CA VAL A 625 -25.66 -13.50 12.44
C VAL A 625 -26.21 -14.10 13.73
N LYS A 626 -25.45 -15.05 14.32
CA LYS A 626 -25.82 -15.78 15.53
C LYS A 626 -25.08 -15.21 16.74
N MET A 627 -25.71 -14.29 17.47
CA MET A 627 -25.19 -13.84 18.78
C MET A 627 -25.30 -14.96 19.81
N GLY A 628 -24.16 -15.41 20.36
CA GLY A 628 -24.07 -16.35 21.48
C GLY A 628 -23.38 -15.71 22.68
N GLY A 629 -23.89 -15.93 23.89
CA GLY A 629 -23.37 -15.33 25.12
C GLY A 629 -23.27 -16.32 26.29
N GLY A 630 -22.62 -15.88 27.37
CA GLY A 630 -22.30 -16.66 28.57
C GLY A 630 -20.93 -16.22 29.12
N GLN A 631 -20.76 -15.37 30.14
CA GLN A 631 -21.48 -15.07 31.40
C GLN A 631 -21.07 -15.96 32.59
N LEU A 632 -20.51 -15.32 33.63
CA LEU A 632 -20.43 -15.68 35.05
C LEU A 632 -20.07 -14.34 35.77
N CYS A 633 -20.91 -13.67 36.57
CA CYS A 633 -21.65 -14.03 37.81
C CYS A 633 -20.76 -14.10 39.07
N PRO A 634 -21.32 -13.88 40.28
CA PRO A 634 -22.61 -13.26 40.64
C PRO A 634 -22.36 -11.79 41.11
N VAL A 635 -23.14 -11.03 41.91
CA VAL A 635 -24.39 -11.11 42.72
C VAL A 635 -25.03 -9.67 42.67
N ASP A 636 -26.15 -9.23 43.28
CA ASP A 636 -27.12 -9.78 44.26
C ASP A 636 -28.49 -9.04 44.21
N HIS A 637 -29.44 -9.52 45.02
CA HIS A 637 -30.55 -8.83 45.72
C HIS A 637 -31.83 -8.31 44.99
N PHE A 638 -32.95 -8.80 45.55
CA PHE A 638 -34.36 -8.35 45.52
C PHE A 638 -35.27 -8.53 44.27
N ILE A 639 -35.98 -9.66 44.31
CA ILE A 639 -37.36 -9.95 43.83
C ILE A 639 -38.30 -9.91 45.08
N PRO A 640 -39.64 -10.16 45.03
CA PRO A 640 -40.62 -10.21 43.91
C PRO A 640 -41.94 -9.43 44.19
N ASN A 641 -42.91 -9.52 43.26
CA ASN A 641 -44.31 -9.99 43.47
C ASN A 641 -45.07 -9.86 42.13
N GLU A 642 -45.54 -10.94 41.50
CA GLU A 642 -46.78 -11.72 41.76
C GLU A 642 -48.08 -11.02 41.31
N GLY A 643 -48.93 -11.60 40.44
CA GLY A 643 -48.79 -12.89 39.73
C GLY A 643 -49.98 -13.31 38.84
N ASP A 644 -49.98 -14.61 38.48
CA ASP A 644 -51.05 -15.45 37.88
C ASP A 644 -51.26 -15.57 36.33
N LYS A 645 -50.72 -16.70 35.79
CA LYS A 645 -51.35 -17.73 34.91
C LYS A 645 -52.13 -17.27 33.64
N SER A 646 -51.85 -17.73 32.40
CA SER A 646 -51.60 -19.11 31.94
C SER A 646 -51.50 -19.24 30.39
N ASP A 647 -50.83 -20.29 29.92
CA ASP A 647 -50.88 -20.91 28.56
C ASP A 647 -50.44 -20.10 27.30
N PRO A 648 -50.09 -20.76 26.16
CA PRO A 648 -48.86 -20.38 25.46
C PRO A 648 -49.05 -20.14 23.95
N SER A 649 -49.21 -18.88 23.56
CA SER A 649 -49.10 -18.45 22.17
C SER A 649 -48.21 -17.21 22.05
N GLY A 650 -46.92 -17.44 21.76
CA GLY A 650 -45.98 -16.36 21.44
C GLY A 650 -46.25 -15.87 20.03
N ASP A 651 -47.13 -14.87 19.89
CA ASP A 651 -47.56 -14.38 18.59
C ASP A 651 -46.41 -13.74 17.79
N TRP A 652 -46.38 -14.06 16.49
CA TRP A 652 -45.27 -13.71 15.61
C TRP A 652 -45.40 -12.25 15.14
N VAL A 653 -44.64 -11.33 15.75
CA VAL A 653 -44.45 -9.97 15.21
C VAL A 653 -43.64 -10.06 13.90
N THR A 654 -44.36 -10.33 12.82
CA THR A 654 -43.82 -10.54 11.48
C THR A 654 -43.44 -9.18 10.90
N PHE A 655 -42.14 -8.85 10.95
CA PHE A 655 -41.60 -7.72 10.18
C PHE A 655 -41.62 -8.06 8.69
N VAL A 656 -42.75 -7.76 8.05
CA VAL A 656 -42.89 -7.78 6.59
C VAL A 656 -41.98 -6.69 6.00
N PRO A 657 -40.94 -7.03 5.22
CA PRO A 657 -40.18 -6.01 4.51
C PRO A 657 -41.11 -5.35 3.46
N PRO A 658 -41.09 -4.01 3.29
CA PRO A 658 -42.02 -3.28 2.44
C PRO A 658 -41.75 -3.50 0.93
N SER A 659 -42.06 -4.71 0.48
CA SER A 659 -42.09 -5.18 -0.90
C SER A 659 -43.37 -4.73 -1.65
N SER A 660 -44.11 -3.79 -1.07
CA SER A 660 -45.47 -3.40 -1.44
C SER A 660 -45.64 -1.89 -1.65
N LEU A 661 -44.65 -1.22 -2.27
CA LEU A 661 -44.90 0.02 -3.01
C LEU A 661 -45.03 -0.27 -4.51
N ARG A 662 -46.17 -0.85 -4.89
CA ARG A 662 -46.72 -0.55 -6.22
C ARG A 662 -47.08 0.93 -6.24
N SER A 663 -46.96 1.56 -7.41
CA SER A 663 -47.21 3.00 -7.59
C SER A 663 -48.58 3.43 -7.07
N ILE A 664 -48.62 4.28 -6.03
CA ILE A 664 -49.87 4.95 -5.55
C ILE A 664 -50.24 6.14 -6.46
N SER A 665 -50.05 5.94 -7.76
CA SER A 665 -50.85 6.53 -8.83
C SER A 665 -50.71 5.59 -10.04
N GLY A 666 -51.84 5.15 -10.59
CA GLY A 666 -51.89 4.16 -11.69
C GLY A 666 -51.56 4.74 -13.06
N ARG A 667 -50.52 5.57 -13.18
CA ARG A 667 -50.09 6.23 -14.42
C ARG A 667 -48.55 6.32 -14.46
N PRO A 668 -47.91 6.14 -15.63
CA PRO A 668 -46.47 6.34 -15.73
C PRO A 668 -46.12 7.82 -15.53
N LEU A 669 -45.18 8.11 -14.63
CA LEU A 669 -44.54 9.42 -14.56
C LEU A 669 -43.76 9.64 -15.86
N ARG A 670 -44.25 10.57 -16.68
CA ARG A 670 -43.58 10.98 -17.93
C ARG A 670 -42.30 11.76 -17.59
N SER A 671 -41.23 11.42 -18.31
CA SER A 671 -40.10 12.29 -18.67
C SER A 671 -39.93 13.60 -17.88
N ILE A 672 -38.94 13.64 -16.97
CA ILE A 672 -38.34 14.90 -16.49
C ILE A 672 -37.40 15.43 -17.60
N VAL A 673 -38.02 15.83 -18.71
CA VAL A 673 -37.39 16.51 -19.86
C VAL A 673 -37.97 17.93 -20.01
N ASP A 674 -39.23 18.12 -19.61
CA ASP A 674 -39.98 19.38 -19.73
C ASP A 674 -39.63 20.44 -18.64
N LEU A 675 -38.37 20.47 -18.19
CA LEU A 675 -37.84 21.55 -17.33
C LEU A 675 -36.83 22.48 -18.05
N ALA A 676 -36.58 22.27 -19.34
CA ALA A 676 -35.74 23.15 -20.15
C ALA A 676 -36.11 23.18 -21.66
N SER A 677 -37.28 23.72 -22.03
CA SER A 677 -37.51 24.52 -23.29
C SER A 677 -39.01 24.66 -23.66
N PRO A 678 -39.46 25.81 -24.19
CA PRO A 678 -40.84 26.01 -24.65
C PRO A 678 -41.06 25.76 -26.17
N SER A 679 -41.33 24.50 -26.55
CA SER A 679 -42.21 24.14 -27.69
C SER A 679 -41.68 24.40 -29.16
N PRO A 680 -42.40 24.02 -30.26
CA PRO A 680 -42.05 22.75 -30.94
C PRO A 680 -42.12 22.71 -32.49
N SER A 681 -41.26 21.92 -33.18
CA SER A 681 -41.62 21.37 -34.52
C SER A 681 -40.81 20.16 -35.04
N LYS A 682 -41.53 19.04 -35.21
CA LYS A 682 -41.54 18.07 -36.34
C LYS A 682 -40.25 17.58 -37.05
N HIS A 683 -39.94 16.31 -36.75
CA HIS A 683 -39.84 15.17 -37.71
C HIS A 683 -38.67 14.98 -38.70
N LEU A 684 -37.97 13.85 -38.44
CA LEU A 684 -37.70 12.69 -39.33
C LEU A 684 -36.49 12.67 -40.30
N ALA A 685 -35.60 11.71 -39.99
CA ALA A 685 -34.86 10.81 -40.90
C ALA A 685 -33.87 11.45 -41.90
N GLY A 686 -32.55 11.31 -41.61
CA GLY A 686 -31.50 11.74 -42.55
C GLY A 686 -30.03 11.44 -42.18
N GLY A 687 -29.73 11.02 -40.95
CA GLY A 687 -28.42 10.44 -40.58
C GLY A 687 -27.44 11.35 -39.80
N ARG A 688 -26.56 10.66 -39.06
CA ARG A 688 -25.41 11.13 -38.25
C ARG A 688 -25.69 11.87 -36.93
N SER A 689 -24.77 11.62 -35.99
CA SER A 689 -24.46 12.38 -34.76
C SER A 689 -25.34 12.22 -33.51
N LEU A 690 -25.12 11.11 -32.79
CA LEU A 690 -25.01 11.13 -31.32
C LEU A 690 -24.14 9.93 -30.88
N ILE A 691 -23.00 10.20 -30.26
CA ILE A 691 -21.94 9.19 -29.99
C ILE A 691 -21.96 8.77 -28.52
N LEU A 692 -21.94 7.46 -28.29
CA LEU A 692 -21.50 6.83 -27.04
C LEU A 692 -20.19 6.07 -27.33
N GLU A 693 -19.06 6.74 -27.11
CA GLU A 693 -17.69 6.19 -26.99
C GLU A 693 -16.81 7.36 -26.49
N ALA A 694 -15.95 7.29 -25.47
CA ALA A 694 -15.18 6.19 -24.85
C ALA A 694 -13.99 5.71 -25.70
N ASN A 695 -12.79 5.80 -25.12
CA ASN A 695 -11.67 4.90 -25.42
C ASN A 695 -10.80 4.73 -24.16
N TYR A 696 -10.29 3.51 -23.98
CA TYR A 696 -9.64 2.98 -22.76
C TYR A 696 -8.22 2.48 -23.12
N PRO A 697 -7.38 1.90 -22.21
CA PRO A 697 -7.57 1.50 -20.80
C PRO A 697 -6.86 2.45 -19.79
N SER A 698 -7.25 2.50 -18.51
CA SER A 698 -7.78 1.43 -17.65
C SER A 698 -9.01 1.83 -16.79
N LYS A 699 -9.75 0.81 -16.31
CA LYS A 699 -10.97 0.91 -15.49
C LYS A 699 -10.62 0.71 -13.99
N HIS A 700 -11.35 1.17 -12.97
CA HIS A 700 -12.66 1.84 -12.86
C HIS A 700 -12.62 2.92 -11.73
N PHE A 701 -13.40 3.99 -11.86
CA PHE A 701 -13.91 4.79 -10.73
C PHE A 701 -15.32 5.32 -11.10
N TRP A 702 -16.25 5.37 -10.15
CA TRP A 702 -17.58 5.95 -10.37
C TRP A 702 -17.52 7.49 -10.17
N PRO A 703 -18.16 8.31 -11.02
CA PRO A 703 -17.93 9.76 -11.01
C PRO A 703 -18.55 10.45 -9.79
N LEU A 704 -17.71 11.15 -9.03
CA LEU A 704 -18.14 12.08 -7.98
C LEU A 704 -18.67 13.37 -8.65
N VAL A 705 -19.96 13.67 -8.47
CA VAL A 705 -20.56 14.92 -8.96
C VAL A 705 -20.02 16.08 -8.13
N SER A 706 -19.19 16.93 -8.73
CA SER A 706 -18.65 18.15 -8.12
C SER A 706 -19.56 19.34 -8.44
N GLY A 707 -19.85 20.19 -7.46
CA GLY A 707 -20.71 21.38 -7.60
C GLY A 707 -20.13 22.55 -8.43
N SER A 708 -18.94 22.39 -9.02
CA SER A 708 -18.06 23.45 -9.52
C SER A 708 -18.46 24.14 -10.83
N LEU A 709 -19.63 23.81 -11.41
CA LEU A 709 -20.08 24.33 -12.72
C LEU A 709 -21.45 25.04 -12.68
N ALA A 710 -21.95 25.39 -11.49
CA ALA A 710 -23.25 26.05 -11.31
C ALA A 710 -23.16 27.45 -10.70
N TYR A 711 -24.16 28.26 -11.03
CA TYR A 711 -24.37 29.59 -10.47
C TYR A 711 -25.67 29.56 -9.65
N ASP A 712 -25.55 29.68 -8.32
CA ASP A 712 -26.58 29.24 -7.38
C ASP A 712 -27.03 27.79 -7.71
N ASP A 713 -28.32 27.49 -7.72
CA ASP A 713 -28.86 26.16 -8.03
C ASP A 713 -29.12 25.91 -9.53
N ILE A 714 -28.58 26.77 -10.42
CA ILE A 714 -28.77 26.70 -11.87
C ILE A 714 -27.64 25.90 -12.53
N TRP A 715 -28.03 24.80 -13.20
CA TRP A 715 -27.15 23.85 -13.90
C TRP A 715 -27.53 23.76 -15.38
N PHE A 716 -26.59 24.05 -16.28
CA PHE A 716 -26.74 23.90 -17.75
C PHE A 716 -28.05 24.47 -18.35
N GLY A 717 -28.58 25.56 -17.77
CA GLY A 717 -29.81 26.23 -18.22
C GLY A 717 -31.11 25.80 -17.51
N GLY A 718 -31.07 24.79 -16.63
CA GLY A 718 -32.19 24.40 -15.76
C GLY A 718 -31.94 24.76 -14.29
N ARG A 719 -33.01 24.97 -13.51
CA ARG A 719 -32.94 25.26 -12.06
C ARG A 719 -33.26 24.02 -11.22
N THR A 720 -32.40 23.69 -10.27
CA THR A 720 -32.51 22.47 -9.45
C THR A 720 -33.69 22.59 -8.47
N ARG A 721 -34.65 21.66 -8.55
CA ARG A 721 -35.84 21.60 -7.66
C ARG A 721 -35.59 20.71 -6.44
N ASN A 722 -36.21 21.06 -5.32
CA ASN A 722 -36.16 20.30 -4.08
C ASN A 722 -36.94 18.97 -4.23
N PRO A 723 -36.32 17.79 -3.96
CA PRO A 723 -37.00 16.49 -4.09
C PRO A 723 -38.28 16.33 -3.26
N TRP A 724 -38.39 17.02 -2.12
CA TRP A 724 -39.54 16.90 -1.21
C TRP A 724 -40.63 17.96 -1.46
N ASN A 725 -40.32 19.04 -2.16
CA ASN A 725 -41.28 20.05 -2.60
C ASN A 725 -40.84 20.61 -3.95
N ILE A 726 -41.35 20.04 -5.03
CA ILE A 726 -40.89 20.38 -6.39
C ILE A 726 -41.24 21.81 -6.81
N GLU A 727 -42.14 22.52 -6.12
CA GLU A 727 -42.41 23.94 -6.38
C GLU A 727 -41.37 24.88 -5.72
N GLU A 728 -40.43 24.33 -4.95
CA GLU A 728 -39.26 25.04 -4.43
C GLU A 728 -37.96 24.60 -5.12
N PHE A 729 -36.99 25.52 -5.15
CA PHE A 729 -35.64 25.26 -5.65
C PHE A 729 -34.69 24.90 -4.51
N SER A 730 -33.66 24.12 -4.82
CA SER A 730 -32.72 23.58 -3.84
C SER A 730 -31.75 24.62 -3.26
N THR A 731 -31.48 25.75 -3.93
CA THR A 731 -30.51 26.83 -3.58
C THR A 731 -29.04 26.40 -3.37
N GLY A 732 -28.09 27.29 -3.66
CA GLY A 732 -26.65 27.09 -3.54
C GLY A 732 -26.02 26.21 -4.63
N SER A 733 -24.71 26.38 -4.89
CA SER A 733 -23.99 25.61 -5.92
C SER A 733 -23.95 24.09 -5.67
N SER A 734 -24.10 23.66 -4.40
CA SER A 734 -24.25 22.24 -4.05
C SER A 734 -25.69 21.70 -4.14
N ALA A 735 -26.61 22.44 -4.76
CA ALA A 735 -28.01 22.04 -4.97
C ALA A 735 -28.16 20.66 -5.61
N GLY A 736 -27.45 20.39 -6.70
CA GLY A 736 -27.45 19.09 -7.39
C GLY A 736 -27.02 17.94 -6.46
N PRO A 737 -25.81 18.00 -5.87
CA PRO A 737 -25.35 17.05 -4.84
C PRO A 737 -26.35 16.82 -3.70
N ALA A 738 -26.91 17.88 -3.11
CA ALA A 738 -27.87 17.77 -2.01
C ALA A 738 -29.19 17.12 -2.46
N ALA A 739 -29.74 17.55 -3.62
CA ALA A 739 -30.97 16.98 -4.19
C ALA A 739 -30.80 15.51 -4.58
N CYS A 740 -29.66 15.12 -5.16
CA CYS A 740 -29.39 13.72 -5.53
C CYS A 740 -29.24 12.81 -4.30
N THR A 741 -28.62 13.30 -3.22
CA THR A 741 -28.51 12.56 -1.95
C THR A 741 -29.87 12.46 -1.26
N SER A 742 -30.62 13.57 -1.24
CA SER A 742 -31.98 13.70 -0.70
C SER A 742 -32.97 12.75 -1.39
N ALA A 743 -32.92 12.68 -2.72
CA ALA A 743 -33.72 11.76 -3.53
C ALA A 743 -33.24 10.28 -3.46
N GLY A 744 -32.19 9.97 -2.70
CA GLY A 744 -31.63 8.62 -2.57
C GLY A 744 -30.94 8.09 -3.82
N MET A 745 -30.60 8.95 -4.79
CA MET A 745 -29.92 8.56 -6.04
C MET A 745 -28.45 8.19 -5.79
N VAL A 746 -27.84 8.77 -4.75
CA VAL A 746 -26.49 8.45 -4.26
C VAL A 746 -26.51 8.41 -2.74
N PRO A 747 -25.74 7.51 -2.08
CA PRO A 747 -25.71 7.42 -0.62
C PRO A 747 -25.00 8.63 0.03
N PHE A 748 -24.13 9.30 -0.71
CA PHE A 748 -23.48 10.55 -0.37
C PHE A 748 -23.13 11.33 -1.64
N ALA A 749 -22.99 12.65 -1.52
CA ALA A 749 -22.50 13.52 -2.59
C ALA A 749 -21.61 14.62 -2.03
N ILE A 750 -20.89 15.31 -2.92
CA ILE A 750 -19.84 16.26 -2.57
C ILE A 750 -20.26 17.68 -2.99
N GLY A 751 -20.25 18.59 -2.02
CA GLY A 751 -20.53 20.00 -2.25
C GLY A 751 -19.29 20.88 -2.18
N SER A 752 -19.49 22.16 -2.52
CA SER A 752 -18.56 23.26 -2.26
C SER A 752 -19.25 24.24 -1.31
N GLU A 753 -18.64 24.51 -0.16
CA GLU A 753 -19.11 25.53 0.79
C GLU A 753 -18.32 26.83 0.59
N THR A 754 -19.01 27.96 0.60
CA THR A 754 -18.43 29.29 0.37
C THR A 754 -19.26 30.35 1.11
N VAL A 755 -20.57 30.46 0.80
CA VAL A 755 -21.50 31.37 1.49
C VAL A 755 -22.86 30.67 1.72
N GLY A 756 -22.86 29.62 2.54
CA GLY A 756 -24.03 28.75 2.75
C GLY A 756 -24.28 27.76 1.60
N SER A 757 -23.31 27.60 0.71
CA SER A 757 -23.40 26.89 -0.57
C SER A 757 -23.50 25.37 -0.43
N MET A 758 -23.29 24.82 0.78
CA MET A 758 -23.70 23.47 1.19
C MET A 758 -24.81 23.50 2.25
N THR A 759 -24.73 24.38 3.26
CA THR A 759 -25.69 24.34 4.39
C THR A 759 -27.11 24.71 3.99
N LEU A 760 -27.31 25.68 3.08
CA LEU A 760 -28.62 26.06 2.56
C LEU A 760 -29.27 24.92 1.74
N PRO A 761 -28.61 24.34 0.71
CA PRO A 761 -29.16 23.19 0.00
C PRO A 761 -29.42 21.97 0.87
N ALA A 762 -28.55 21.70 1.84
CA ALA A 762 -28.71 20.56 2.74
C ALA A 762 -29.94 20.74 3.64
N ALA A 763 -30.06 21.88 4.32
CA ALA A 763 -31.23 22.21 5.13
C ALA A 763 -32.54 22.18 4.31
N ARG A 764 -32.53 22.71 3.08
CA ARG A 764 -33.73 22.79 2.23
C ARG A 764 -34.12 21.43 1.64
N CYS A 765 -33.14 20.60 1.25
CA CYS A 765 -33.38 19.25 0.73
C CYS A 765 -33.52 18.18 1.84
N GLY A 766 -33.49 18.55 3.12
CA GLY A 766 -33.69 17.61 4.24
C GLY A 766 -32.54 16.62 4.45
N VAL A 767 -31.30 17.04 4.20
CA VAL A 767 -30.07 16.23 4.40
C VAL A 767 -29.05 16.98 5.26
N THR A 768 -28.11 16.26 5.89
CA THR A 768 -27.11 16.86 6.78
C THR A 768 -25.83 17.22 6.03
N ALA A 769 -25.46 18.50 5.99
CA ALA A 769 -24.13 18.93 5.54
C ALA A 769 -23.16 18.98 6.74
N LEU A 770 -22.03 18.29 6.62
CA LEU A 770 -20.91 18.41 7.54
C LEU A 770 -19.96 19.52 7.07
N ARG A 771 -20.05 20.70 7.69
CA ARG A 771 -19.08 21.79 7.51
C ARG A 771 -17.95 21.65 8.55
N PRO A 772 -16.71 21.28 8.15
CA PRO A 772 -15.59 21.28 9.08
C PRO A 772 -15.21 22.72 9.45
N THR A 773 -15.30 23.07 10.73
CA THR A 773 -14.76 24.33 11.27
C THR A 773 -13.25 24.21 11.39
N PHE A 774 -12.50 25.21 10.92
CA PHE A 774 -11.05 25.27 11.09
C PHE A 774 -10.73 25.41 12.59
N GLY A 775 -9.87 24.53 13.14
CA GLY A 775 -9.37 24.64 14.52
C GLY A 775 -9.50 23.41 15.44
N ILE A 776 -10.23 22.35 15.07
CA ILE A 776 -10.37 21.13 15.92
C ILE A 776 -9.73 19.87 15.30
N VAL A 777 -9.34 19.92 14.02
CA VAL A 777 -8.41 18.94 13.42
C VAL A 777 -7.25 19.71 12.80
N GLY A 778 -6.04 19.48 13.30
CA GLY A 778 -4.85 20.22 12.90
C GLY A 778 -4.22 19.72 11.60
N ARG A 779 -3.68 20.66 10.81
CA ARG A 779 -2.55 20.39 9.90
C ARG A 779 -1.24 20.71 10.63
N ALA A 780 -0.10 20.26 10.11
CA ALA A 780 1.19 20.25 10.81
C ALA A 780 2.12 21.43 10.43
N ASP A 781 1.56 22.45 9.77
CA ASP A 781 2.27 23.35 8.86
C ASP A 781 1.86 24.84 8.97
N ASP A 782 1.41 25.28 10.14
CA ASP A 782 1.30 26.71 10.50
C ASP A 782 2.30 27.08 11.62
N LEU A 783 2.75 28.34 11.67
CA LEU A 783 3.93 28.82 12.39
C LEU A 783 3.65 29.71 13.61
N SER A 784 2.41 30.14 13.85
CA SER A 784 2.07 31.09 14.92
C SER A 784 2.18 30.56 16.36
N SER A 785 2.75 29.37 16.57
CA SER A 785 2.61 28.57 17.80
C SER A 785 3.94 28.11 18.43
N LYS A 786 5.10 28.45 17.85
CA LYS A 786 6.37 27.77 18.20
C LYS A 786 7.17 28.35 19.37
N ASP A 787 6.93 29.58 19.81
CA ASP A 787 7.77 30.27 20.79
C ASP A 787 7.01 30.72 22.06
N ILE A 788 6.37 29.77 22.76
CA ILE A 788 5.98 29.94 24.18
C ILE A 788 6.42 28.68 24.95
N SER A 789 7.29 28.86 25.95
CA SER A 789 7.68 27.80 26.87
C SER A 789 6.63 27.60 27.97
N LEU A 790 6.25 26.35 28.24
CA LEU A 790 5.37 25.97 29.35
C LEU A 790 5.89 24.71 30.04
N ASP A 791 6.15 24.83 31.35
CA ASP A 791 6.36 23.69 32.24
C ASP A 791 5.01 23.06 32.64
N ASP A 792 5.03 21.74 32.87
CA ASP A 792 3.91 20.86 33.28
C ASP A 792 2.49 21.22 32.73
N PRO A 793 2.07 20.64 31.58
CA PRO A 793 0.83 20.98 30.90
C PRO A 793 -0.45 20.52 31.61
N PHE A 794 -0.38 19.93 32.82
CA PHE A 794 -1.56 19.53 33.60
C PHE A 794 -1.89 20.46 34.77
N SER A 795 -1.11 21.52 35.02
CA SER A 795 -1.46 22.56 35.99
C SER A 795 -1.95 23.85 35.30
N ILE A 796 -3.25 24.14 35.41
CA ILE A 796 -3.83 25.42 34.97
C ILE A 796 -4.23 26.22 36.20
N ASP A 797 -3.45 27.26 36.50
CA ASP A 797 -3.78 28.24 37.54
C ASP A 797 -4.88 29.19 37.04
N ILE A 798 -6.13 28.75 37.21
CA ILE A 798 -7.33 29.49 36.80
C ILE A 798 -7.46 30.86 37.45
N THR A 799 -6.77 31.15 38.56
CA THR A 799 -6.83 32.47 39.23
C THR A 799 -6.25 33.60 38.37
N LYS A 800 -5.44 33.27 37.37
CA LYS A 800 -4.82 34.22 36.44
C LYS A 800 -5.73 34.59 35.26
N LEU A 801 -6.87 33.92 35.09
CA LEU A 801 -7.81 34.19 33.98
C LEU A 801 -8.66 35.43 34.26
N SER A 802 -8.94 36.19 33.20
CA SER A 802 -9.94 37.26 33.18
C SER A 802 -10.99 36.94 32.12
N VAL A 803 -12.28 37.01 32.48
CA VAL A 803 -13.38 36.49 31.63
C VAL A 803 -14.50 37.51 31.51
N GLY A 804 -14.80 37.91 30.28
CA GLY A 804 -15.92 38.78 29.94
C GLY A 804 -17.26 38.02 30.00
N TYR A 805 -18.33 38.64 30.52
CA TYR A 805 -19.70 38.12 30.44
C TYR A 805 -20.73 39.23 30.18
N LEU A 806 -21.88 38.87 29.60
CA LEU A 806 -23.01 39.76 29.38
C LEU A 806 -23.93 39.78 30.62
N ASP A 807 -24.66 40.87 30.83
CA ASP A 807 -25.52 41.04 32.02
C ASP A 807 -26.72 40.06 32.08
N ASP A 808 -27.01 39.33 31.00
CA ASP A 808 -28.02 38.27 30.89
C ASP A 808 -27.44 36.84 30.95
N ALA A 809 -26.13 36.69 31.16
CA ALA A 809 -25.46 35.39 31.24
C ALA A 809 -25.85 34.59 32.51
N ASP A 810 -25.66 33.27 32.46
CA ASP A 810 -25.92 32.39 33.62
C ASP A 810 -24.97 32.70 34.78
N MET A 811 -25.52 33.40 35.78
CA MET A 811 -24.77 33.87 36.93
C MET A 811 -24.30 32.74 37.86
N GLU A 812 -24.84 31.52 37.81
CA GLU A 812 -24.30 30.41 38.60
C GLU A 812 -22.88 30.07 38.11
N VAL A 813 -22.66 30.04 36.79
CA VAL A 813 -21.34 29.82 36.18
C VAL A 813 -20.38 30.97 36.52
N VAL A 814 -20.86 32.22 36.45
CA VAL A 814 -20.07 33.42 36.80
C VAL A 814 -19.61 33.36 38.26
N HIS A 815 -20.50 33.01 39.20
CA HIS A 815 -20.15 32.87 40.62
C HIS A 815 -19.23 31.67 40.90
N VAL A 816 -19.40 30.54 40.21
CA VAL A 816 -18.51 29.37 40.34
C VAL A 816 -17.10 29.64 39.82
N LEU A 817 -16.92 30.52 38.84
CA LEU A 817 -15.60 30.98 38.38
C LEU A 817 -15.02 32.05 39.31
N ALA A 818 -15.80 33.07 39.69
CA ALA A 818 -15.35 34.13 40.61
C ALA A 818 -14.91 33.58 41.98
N SER A 819 -15.66 32.63 42.55
CA SER A 819 -15.30 31.95 43.80
C SER A 819 -14.06 31.05 43.71
N LYS A 820 -13.57 30.76 42.49
CA LYS A 820 -12.29 30.10 42.22
C LYS A 820 -11.15 31.08 41.92
N GLY A 821 -11.36 32.37 42.17
CA GLY A 821 -10.36 33.43 41.98
C GLY A 821 -10.24 33.96 40.54
N VAL A 822 -11.12 33.56 39.62
CA VAL A 822 -11.14 34.07 38.24
C VAL A 822 -11.66 35.51 38.23
N LYS A 823 -10.99 36.41 37.50
CA LYS A 823 -11.42 37.81 37.38
C LYS A 823 -12.55 37.96 36.35
N MET A 824 -13.79 37.82 36.80
CA MET A 824 -14.97 38.07 35.96
C MET A 824 -15.15 39.58 35.68
N VAL A 825 -15.56 39.94 34.46
CA VAL A 825 -15.76 41.32 34.01
C VAL A 825 -17.08 41.42 33.21
N PRO A 826 -18.12 42.12 33.70
CA PRO A 826 -19.33 42.35 32.91
C PRO A 826 -19.06 43.33 31.76
N PHE A 827 -19.75 43.14 30.63
CA PHE A 827 -19.77 44.10 29.53
C PHE A 827 -21.14 44.11 28.81
N GLU A 828 -21.48 45.25 28.22
CA GLU A 828 -22.83 45.54 27.70
C GLU A 828 -22.78 45.72 26.17
N LEU A 829 -23.56 44.92 25.42
CA LEU A 829 -23.65 45.03 23.96
C LEU A 829 -24.80 45.96 23.54
N LYS A 830 -24.47 47.20 23.16
CA LYS A 830 -25.45 48.23 22.75
C LYS A 830 -25.59 48.37 21.23
N TYR A 831 -26.28 47.41 20.61
CA TYR A 831 -26.76 47.53 19.23
C TYR A 831 -28.18 46.96 19.08
N ALA A 832 -29.05 47.67 18.37
CA ALA A 832 -30.39 47.22 17.98
C ALA A 832 -30.55 47.42 16.46
N VAL A 833 -31.13 46.43 15.76
CA VAL A 833 -31.28 46.44 14.29
C VAL A 833 -32.61 45.80 13.90
N ASP A 834 -33.57 46.61 13.44
CA ASP A 834 -34.98 46.21 13.27
C ASP A 834 -35.33 45.48 11.95
N SER A 835 -34.38 45.24 11.04
CA SER A 835 -34.67 44.37 9.88
C SER A 835 -33.44 43.73 9.21
N VAL A 836 -33.65 42.53 8.67
CA VAL A 836 -32.67 41.75 7.89
C VAL A 836 -32.16 42.52 6.65
N GLN A 837 -32.98 43.43 6.09
CA GLN A 837 -32.61 44.23 4.93
C GLN A 837 -31.41 45.16 5.19
N GLY A 838 -31.21 45.61 6.44
CA GLY A 838 -30.04 46.41 6.82
C GLY A 838 -28.71 45.66 6.66
N ILE A 839 -28.70 44.35 6.89
CA ILE A 839 -27.51 43.50 6.77
C ILE A 839 -27.11 43.32 5.29
N VAL A 840 -28.11 43.24 4.40
CA VAL A 840 -27.89 43.14 2.95
C VAL A 840 -27.31 44.43 2.38
N ASN A 841 -27.81 45.59 2.81
CA ASN A 841 -27.27 46.87 2.35
C ASN A 841 -25.84 47.13 2.89
N PHE A 842 -25.52 46.66 4.11
CA PHE A 842 -24.16 46.75 4.67
C PHE A 842 -23.13 45.90 3.91
N THR A 843 -23.57 44.93 3.10
CA THR A 843 -22.69 44.05 2.30
C THR A 843 -22.59 44.43 0.83
N MET A 844 -23.23 45.53 0.40
CA MET A 844 -23.25 45.99 -1.00
C MET A 844 -23.18 47.52 -1.12
N ASP A 845 -22.09 48.12 -0.64
CA ASP A 845 -21.74 49.52 -0.94
C ASP A 845 -20.48 49.62 -1.82
N VAL A 846 -20.47 50.61 -2.71
CA VAL A 846 -19.52 50.72 -3.83
C VAL A 846 -18.27 51.53 -3.45
N ASP A 847 -18.34 52.34 -2.39
CA ASP A 847 -17.20 53.13 -1.87
C ASP A 847 -16.04 52.26 -1.33
N MET A 848 -16.26 50.96 -1.13
CA MET A 848 -15.20 49.99 -0.82
C MET A 848 -14.17 49.85 -1.96
N LEU A 849 -14.54 50.20 -3.20
CA LEU A 849 -13.61 50.28 -4.34
C LEU A 849 -12.78 51.58 -4.35
N ALA A 850 -13.15 52.62 -3.60
CA ALA A 850 -12.41 53.88 -3.54
C ALA A 850 -11.16 53.79 -2.63
N HIS A 851 -11.13 52.86 -1.67
CA HIS A 851 -9.98 52.64 -0.77
C HIS A 851 -8.86 51.79 -1.40
N PHE A 852 -9.03 51.33 -2.65
CA PHE A 852 -8.11 50.40 -3.31
C PHE A 852 -6.71 50.98 -3.58
N ASP A 853 -6.57 52.31 -3.63
CA ASP A 853 -5.29 53.01 -3.81
C ASP A 853 -4.51 53.18 -2.49
N GLU A 854 -5.20 53.25 -1.34
CA GLU A 854 -4.55 53.17 -0.02
C GLU A 854 -4.17 51.72 0.34
N TRP A 855 -4.92 50.74 -0.17
CA TRP A 855 -4.64 49.30 0.00
C TRP A 855 -3.27 48.86 -0.57
N GLN A 856 -2.67 49.62 -1.49
CA GLN A 856 -1.31 49.36 -1.98
C GLN A 856 -0.19 49.51 -0.94
N ARG A 857 -0.49 49.96 0.30
CA ARG A 857 0.51 50.23 1.35
C ARG A 857 0.36 49.39 2.62
N ALA A 858 -0.52 48.38 2.64
CA ALA A 858 -0.68 47.44 3.75
C ALA A 858 0.25 46.21 3.63
N THR A 859 0.62 45.60 4.76
CA THR A 859 1.63 44.53 4.86
C THR A 859 1.05 43.11 4.72
N ASP A 860 1.89 42.14 4.33
CA ASP A 860 1.49 40.90 3.66
C ASP A 860 0.65 39.86 4.42
N TRP A 861 0.25 40.08 5.68
CA TRP A 861 -0.46 39.05 6.46
C TRP A 861 -1.90 38.78 5.96
N GLU A 862 -2.62 39.83 5.52
CA GLU A 862 -4.03 39.73 5.11
C GLU A 862 -4.25 39.12 3.72
N ARG A 863 -3.21 39.05 2.87
CA ARG A 863 -3.30 38.44 1.53
C ARG A 863 -3.55 36.93 1.55
N VAL A 864 -3.30 36.26 2.67
CA VAL A 864 -3.41 34.79 2.81
C VAL A 864 -4.88 34.34 2.96
N CYS A 865 -5.74 35.17 3.57
CA CYS A 865 -7.07 34.75 4.03
C CYS A 865 -8.13 34.60 2.93
N MET A 866 -7.93 35.18 1.73
CA MET A 866 -8.89 35.12 0.62
C MET A 866 -8.47 34.23 -0.56
N GLY A 867 -7.24 33.69 -0.55
CA GLY A 867 -6.70 32.90 -1.67
C GLY A 867 -7.04 31.39 -1.68
N ASN A 868 -7.49 30.84 -0.55
CA ASN A 868 -7.48 29.39 -0.30
C ASN A 868 -8.88 28.71 -0.34
N LEU A 869 -9.74 29.09 -1.30
CA LEU A 869 -11.11 28.59 -1.45
C LEU A 869 -11.28 27.59 -2.62
N VAL A 870 -10.47 26.51 -2.69
CA VAL A 870 -10.65 25.45 -3.70
C VAL A 870 -10.45 24.03 -3.13
N GLY A 871 -11.54 23.26 -3.11
CA GLY A 871 -11.57 21.81 -3.41
C GLY A 871 -10.97 20.79 -2.42
N LEU A 872 -11.82 20.18 -1.58
CA LEU A 872 -11.60 18.83 -1.02
C LEU A 872 -12.92 18.01 -0.92
N PRO A 873 -12.87 16.67 -1.06
CA PRO A 873 -14.05 15.78 -1.02
C PRO A 873 -14.47 15.34 0.40
N VAL A 874 -15.78 15.33 0.71
CA VAL A 874 -16.35 14.89 2.01
C VAL A 874 -17.70 14.15 1.80
N ILE A 875 -18.08 13.31 2.77
CA ILE A 875 -19.23 12.37 2.75
C ILE A 875 -20.46 12.92 3.52
N VAL A 876 -21.66 12.49 3.13
CA VAL A 876 -22.97 12.75 3.79
C VAL A 876 -23.56 11.40 4.24
N VAL A 877 -24.27 11.33 5.39
CA VAL A 877 -24.91 10.09 5.88
C VAL A 877 -26.28 10.39 6.50
N PRO A 878 -27.35 9.63 6.19
CA PRO A 878 -28.67 9.81 6.80
C PRO A 878 -28.78 9.18 8.20
N THR A 879 -29.40 9.90 9.15
CA THR A 879 -29.46 9.49 10.56
C THR A 879 -30.90 9.27 11.06
N ALA A 880 -31.44 8.09 10.77
CA ALA A 880 -32.67 7.50 11.34
C ALA A 880 -34.01 8.26 11.13
N PHE A 881 -35.12 7.52 11.29
CA PHE A 881 -36.49 8.06 11.20
C PHE A 881 -37.39 7.46 12.27
N THR A 882 -38.26 8.29 12.86
CA THR A 882 -39.38 7.89 13.71
C THR A 882 -40.72 8.34 13.10
N ASN A 883 -41.82 7.75 13.55
CA ASN A 883 -43.17 8.14 13.17
C ASN A 883 -43.86 8.89 14.32
N ILE A 884 -44.75 9.81 13.96
CA ILE A 884 -45.59 10.58 14.90
C ILE A 884 -46.93 9.85 15.03
N SER A 885 -47.38 9.60 16.26
CA SER A 885 -48.75 9.15 16.53
C SER A 885 -49.74 10.32 16.38
N ASN A 886 -50.76 10.13 15.54
CA ASN A 886 -51.83 11.08 15.19
C ASN A 886 -51.44 12.28 14.31
N PRO A 887 -51.16 12.08 13.00
CA PRO A 887 -51.21 13.16 12.00
C PRO A 887 -52.66 13.60 11.69
N PRO A 888 -52.90 14.86 11.26
CA PRO A 888 -54.21 15.32 10.81
C PRO A 888 -54.59 14.76 9.43
N SER A 889 -55.89 14.79 9.09
CA SER A 889 -56.52 14.04 8.00
C SER A 889 -56.34 14.62 6.58
N THR A 890 -55.11 14.97 6.20
CA THR A 890 -54.73 15.32 4.83
C THR A 890 -53.39 14.67 4.52
N ASP A 891 -53.28 13.93 3.41
CA ASP A 891 -52.17 13.03 3.07
C ASP A 891 -50.80 13.71 2.90
N CYS A 892 -50.17 14.08 4.02
CA CYS A 892 -48.86 14.71 4.07
C CYS A 892 -48.07 14.20 5.27
N LEU A 893 -47.10 13.31 5.02
CA LEU A 893 -46.18 12.78 6.03
C LEU A 893 -45.12 13.82 6.44
N ARG A 894 -45.56 14.91 7.08
CA ARG A 894 -44.63 15.83 7.75
C ARG A 894 -43.96 15.14 8.93
N ARG A 895 -42.68 14.81 8.78
CA ARG A 895 -41.76 14.62 9.91
C ARG A 895 -41.20 15.98 10.31
N THR A 896 -41.39 16.38 11.56
CA THR A 896 -40.79 17.60 12.09
C THR A 896 -39.29 17.40 12.22
N THR A 897 -38.49 18.30 11.64
CA THR A 897 -37.04 18.29 11.79
C THR A 897 -36.67 18.56 13.25
N VAL A 898 -36.04 17.60 13.92
CA VAL A 898 -35.32 17.89 15.17
C VAL A 898 -33.97 18.46 14.78
N THR A 899 -33.70 19.70 15.18
CA THR A 899 -32.44 20.41 14.85
C THR A 899 -31.28 19.88 15.68
N THR A 900 -30.80 18.66 15.38
CA THR A 900 -29.60 18.10 16.00
C THR A 900 -28.33 18.67 15.37
N GLY A 901 -28.07 19.94 15.60
CA GLY A 901 -26.70 20.44 15.59
C GLY A 901 -25.98 19.86 16.81
N ILE A 902 -24.93 19.07 16.60
CA ILE A 902 -24.16 18.49 17.71
C ILE A 902 -23.26 19.58 18.31
N TYR A 903 -23.80 20.29 19.29
CA TYR A 903 -23.04 21.14 20.20
C TYR A 903 -22.71 20.32 21.45
N ALA A 904 -21.42 20.15 21.78
CA ALA A 904 -20.97 19.31 22.89
C ALA A 904 -20.55 20.17 24.10
N PRO A 905 -21.28 20.14 25.23
CA PRO A 905 -20.88 20.84 26.44
C PRO A 905 -19.62 20.22 27.07
N PRO A 906 -18.75 21.01 27.74
CA PRO A 906 -17.39 20.60 28.11
C PRO A 906 -17.26 19.47 29.16
N TYR A 907 -18.37 18.95 29.71
CA TYR A 907 -18.34 17.99 30.81
C TYR A 907 -18.81 16.56 30.48
N GLN A 908 -19.40 16.29 29.30
CA GLN A 908 -19.69 14.91 28.87
C GLN A 908 -18.56 14.34 28.01
N LYS A 909 -17.45 13.99 28.69
CA LYS A 909 -16.30 13.31 28.08
C LYS A 909 -16.70 12.05 27.31
N SER A 910 -17.79 11.37 27.67
CA SER A 910 -18.28 10.14 27.02
C SER A 910 -18.72 10.31 25.56
N ILE A 911 -19.26 11.46 25.13
CA ILE A 911 -19.69 11.65 23.72
C ILE A 911 -18.52 12.14 22.86
N VAL A 912 -17.67 13.01 23.38
CA VAL A 912 -16.38 13.32 22.73
C VAL A 912 -15.51 12.08 22.67
N LEU A 913 -15.53 11.21 23.70
CA LEU A 913 -14.88 9.90 23.69
C LEU A 913 -15.58 8.91 22.76
N ALA A 914 -16.90 8.98 22.52
CA ALA A 914 -17.57 8.12 21.54
C ALA A 914 -17.26 8.54 20.10
N LEU A 915 -17.25 9.84 19.81
CA LEU A 915 -16.84 10.37 18.51
C LEU A 915 -15.33 10.25 18.30
N ALA A 916 -14.52 10.44 19.34
CA ALA A 916 -13.10 10.14 19.31
C ALA A 916 -12.85 8.63 19.28
N MET A 917 -13.66 7.74 19.86
CA MET A 917 -13.55 6.29 19.68
C MET A 917 -14.08 5.84 18.33
N ALA A 918 -14.97 6.57 17.66
CA ALA A 918 -15.37 6.30 16.30
C ALA A 918 -14.33 6.80 15.29
N TYR A 919 -13.82 8.02 15.48
CA TYR A 919 -12.76 8.61 14.66
C TYR A 919 -11.41 7.92 14.91
N GLN A 920 -11.07 7.61 16.16
CA GLN A 920 -9.97 6.72 16.52
C GLN A 920 -10.29 5.27 16.14
N SER A 921 -11.53 4.77 16.07
CA SER A 921 -11.77 3.42 15.49
C SER A 921 -11.56 3.41 13.98
N VAL A 922 -11.85 4.49 13.26
CA VAL A 922 -11.61 4.60 11.81
C VAL A 922 -10.13 4.90 11.53
N ILE A 923 -9.49 5.75 12.33
CA ILE A 923 -8.04 5.96 12.29
C ILE A 923 -7.31 4.68 12.73
N ASP A 924 -7.74 3.97 13.76
CA ASP A 924 -7.20 2.66 14.18
C ASP A 924 -7.41 1.62 13.08
N HIS A 925 -8.57 1.58 12.42
CA HIS A 925 -8.79 0.75 11.23
C HIS A 925 -7.81 1.05 10.09
N HIS A 926 -7.15 2.22 10.10
CA HIS A 926 -6.09 2.60 9.17
C HIS A 926 -4.67 2.72 9.79
N SER A 927 -4.49 2.72 11.13
CA SER A 927 -3.22 3.00 11.83
C SER A 927 -2.93 2.14 13.06
N THR A 928 -3.91 1.42 13.63
CA THR A 928 -3.65 0.16 14.37
C THR A 928 -3.60 -1.05 13.44
N SER A 929 -3.54 -0.81 12.12
CA SER A 929 -3.02 -1.72 11.08
C SER A 929 -1.60 -2.26 11.37
N TYR A 930 -0.95 -1.83 12.46
CA TYR A 930 0.19 -2.49 13.10
C TYR A 930 -0.18 -3.68 14.03
N ASN A 931 -1.46 -4.06 14.16
CA ASN A 931 -1.94 -5.15 14.99
C ASN A 931 -3.23 -5.80 14.44
N SER A 932 -3.30 -7.13 14.53
CA SER A 932 -4.40 -7.99 14.08
C SER A 932 -4.62 -8.07 12.56
N SER A 933 -5.36 -9.12 12.17
CA SER A 933 -5.49 -9.69 10.85
C SER A 933 -6.61 -9.05 10.01
N THR A 934 -6.51 -9.14 8.69
CA THR A 934 -7.58 -8.76 7.77
C THR A 934 -8.20 -9.99 7.12
N ILE A 935 -9.47 -10.28 7.43
CA ILE A 935 -10.26 -11.34 6.79
C ILE A 935 -10.94 -10.79 5.53
N LYS A 936 -10.91 -11.57 4.44
CA LYS A 936 -11.58 -11.28 3.16
C LYS A 936 -12.31 -12.54 2.68
N GLU A 937 -13.61 -12.42 2.47
CA GLU A 937 -14.46 -13.52 2.00
C GLU A 937 -14.70 -13.39 0.50
N MET A 938 -14.52 -14.48 -0.24
CA MET A 938 -14.55 -14.52 -1.72
C MET A 938 -15.31 -15.75 -2.22
N CYS A 939 -16.02 -15.63 -3.34
CA CYS A 939 -16.84 -16.73 -3.86
C CYS A 939 -16.96 -16.74 -5.40
N LYS A 940 -16.59 -17.86 -6.02
CA LYS A 940 -16.74 -18.21 -7.47
C LYS A 940 -16.73 -19.73 -7.60
N GLN A 941 -17.12 -20.28 -8.76
CA GLN A 941 -17.05 -21.72 -9.06
C GLN A 941 -17.91 -22.56 -8.09
N GLY A 942 -18.84 -21.92 -7.38
CA GLY A 942 -19.64 -22.52 -6.31
C GLY A 942 -18.82 -22.84 -5.05
N LYS A 943 -17.76 -22.07 -4.77
CA LYS A 943 -16.81 -22.29 -3.67
C LYS A 943 -16.46 -21.00 -2.95
N GLU A 944 -16.35 -21.12 -1.64
CA GLU A 944 -16.18 -20.04 -0.67
C GLU A 944 -14.77 -20.09 -0.05
N VAL A 945 -14.15 -18.93 0.08
CA VAL A 945 -12.80 -18.75 0.62
C VAL A 945 -12.75 -17.61 1.62
N HIS A 946 -12.16 -17.86 2.79
CA HIS A 946 -11.81 -16.85 3.78
C HIS A 946 -10.29 -16.69 3.77
N MET A 947 -9.80 -15.66 3.07
CA MET A 947 -8.38 -15.30 3.11
C MET A 947 -8.12 -14.41 4.33
N VAL A 948 -7.11 -14.74 5.12
CA VAL A 948 -6.67 -13.94 6.26
C VAL A 948 -5.24 -13.47 6.07
N GLU A 949 -5.06 -12.15 5.99
CA GLU A 949 -3.75 -11.52 5.89
C GLU A 949 -3.24 -11.07 7.27
N TYR A 950 -1.99 -11.45 7.57
CA TYR A 950 -1.22 -11.03 8.73
C TYR A 950 -0.04 -10.15 8.28
N PRO A 951 -0.17 -8.82 8.26
CA PRO A 951 0.83 -7.92 7.64
C PRO A 951 2.24 -8.08 8.22
N ASN A 952 2.36 -8.31 9.54
CA ASN A 952 3.64 -8.44 10.24
C ASN A 952 4.16 -9.88 10.35
N ALA A 953 3.46 -10.88 9.80
CA ALA A 953 3.88 -12.27 9.88
C ALA A 953 4.90 -12.65 8.80
N VAL A 954 6.03 -13.21 9.25
CA VAL A 954 7.00 -13.93 8.40
C VAL A 954 6.51 -15.34 8.07
N HIS A 955 7.15 -16.02 7.10
CA HIS A 955 6.89 -17.45 6.88
C HIS A 955 7.21 -18.27 8.15
N ALA A 956 6.40 -19.31 8.42
CA ALA A 956 6.46 -20.17 9.59
C ALA A 956 6.12 -19.55 10.97
N PHE A 957 5.51 -18.36 11.03
CA PHE A 957 5.26 -17.65 12.29
C PHE A 957 4.45 -18.42 13.35
N TYR A 958 3.60 -19.37 12.93
CA TYR A 958 2.78 -20.20 13.81
C TYR A 958 3.59 -21.06 14.79
N ILE A 959 4.80 -21.50 14.43
CA ILE A 959 5.63 -22.38 15.28
C ILE A 959 6.19 -21.66 16.52
N PHE A 960 6.10 -20.33 16.58
CA PHE A 960 6.57 -19.48 17.66
C PHE A 960 5.39 -18.97 18.49
N PRO A 961 5.03 -19.64 19.61
CA PRO A 961 3.93 -19.20 20.47
C PRO A 961 4.20 -17.84 21.15
N GLU A 962 5.45 -17.34 21.14
CA GLU A 962 5.78 -15.98 21.56
C GLU A 962 5.31 -14.89 20.58
N LEU A 963 4.96 -15.24 19.32
CA LEU A 963 4.39 -14.29 18.36
C LEU A 963 2.87 -14.17 18.57
N LYS A 964 2.38 -12.93 18.71
CA LYS A 964 0.96 -12.64 18.98
C LYS A 964 0.06 -13.20 17.87
N GLU A 965 0.51 -13.07 16.64
CA GLU A 965 -0.13 -13.54 15.41
C GLU A 965 -0.37 -15.06 15.42
N SER A 966 0.54 -15.86 16.00
CA SER A 966 0.37 -17.32 16.17
C SER A 966 -0.87 -17.65 17.04
N SER A 967 -1.22 -16.79 17.99
CA SER A 967 -2.38 -16.97 18.86
C SER A 967 -3.69 -16.41 18.30
N LEU A 968 -3.61 -15.36 17.49
CA LEU A 968 -4.77 -14.86 16.73
C LEU A 968 -5.20 -15.89 15.67
N MET A 969 -4.24 -16.48 14.96
CA MET A 969 -4.50 -17.46 13.90
C MET A 969 -5.29 -18.67 14.42
N ILE A 970 -4.88 -19.26 15.54
CA ILE A 970 -5.56 -20.44 16.09
C ILE A 970 -6.98 -20.11 16.56
N LYS A 971 -7.26 -18.85 16.94
CA LYS A 971 -8.64 -18.40 17.18
C LYS A 971 -9.43 -18.34 15.88
N GLU A 972 -8.90 -17.77 14.80
CA GLU A 972 -9.62 -17.72 13.52
C GLU A 972 -9.83 -19.10 12.90
N ILE A 973 -8.84 -20.00 13.01
CA ILE A 973 -8.99 -21.41 12.60
C ILE A 973 -10.09 -22.09 13.43
N ARG A 974 -10.22 -21.78 14.73
CA ARG A 974 -11.38 -22.21 15.53
C ARG A 974 -12.68 -21.63 15.00
N ASP A 975 -12.77 -20.31 14.85
CA ASP A 975 -13.99 -19.64 14.43
C ASP A 975 -14.47 -20.16 13.04
N PHE A 976 -13.54 -20.54 12.16
CA PHE A 976 -13.80 -21.23 10.88
C PHE A 976 -14.24 -22.71 11.06
N VAL A 977 -13.57 -23.48 11.94
CA VAL A 977 -13.88 -24.89 12.25
C VAL A 977 -15.14 -25.05 13.12
N GLU A 978 -15.63 -23.99 13.77
CA GLU A 978 -16.91 -23.97 14.50
C GLU A 978 -18.10 -23.52 13.61
N SER A 979 -17.83 -22.88 12.48
CA SER A 979 -18.86 -22.42 11.53
C SER A 979 -19.16 -23.40 10.39
N ASN A 980 -18.32 -24.44 10.20
CA ASN A 980 -18.45 -25.51 9.21
C ASN A 980 -18.55 -26.90 9.88
#